data_AF-A0A7S0TCB1-F1
#
_entry.id   AF-A0A7S0TCB1-F1
#
_cell.length_a   1.000
_cell.length_b   1.000
_cell.length_c   1.000
_cell.angle_alpha   90.00
_cell.angle_beta   90.00
_cell.angle_gamma   90.00
#
_symmetry.space_group_name_H-M   'P 1'
#
loop_
_entity.id
_entity.type
_entity.pdbx_description
1 polymer ?
#
loop_
_entity_poly.entity_id
_entity_poly.type
_entity_poly.pdbx_seq_one_letter_code
_entity_poly.pdbx_strand_id
1 'polypeptide(L)'
;MLTKKDTFLERDELTQLLFACMQSWNPSMRIAVPPPTLLKPRVLWTGKQVINALLDAIKGDQHGISMEKKTRTPANAWNGVENNHGNKEEGTLVIRDNYICAGILDKSQISDGQSFGLCHAIHELYGAHATSVFLTAVGQLLSTYLQSHGFSARMEDLILTQETEQKRSFLIQDSFKKSVLRCAEIIDYDTAPSAKPSLGAMTRAMKAYLLQSSSTSENEFEYKLDGEMRSTLASIINKVISTCYPFGSLLPFPRNNFQLMILAGAKGSTVNMAQIVAGLGQQELEGHRVPRMSSGKTLPSFAAYDPSGRAGGFVSQRFLTGLRPQEYYFHSMAGREGLIDTACKTSRSGYLQRCLIKGLETLQVAYDHTVRDCNGNIVQFLYGEDSLDTAKASYLDGDDCNKYGFFAKNKKIIEQNVKFGMFDEQELERIFEDREMEEQDRARMKLVMKGEITRADVTAMDFVHARLYMLKWWKMHKKRREKEKAKETPKKKEKYDPCINMYAPALFFGSVSEAYFDKIKQFIKTFDAERMIKSESTTTNQKHKRFEAEFGIESKAFEQLMKINYVKSLVEPGEMVGILAAQSIGEPSTQMTLNTFHLAGFGDRNVTLGIPRMREILMTRGDNIKTPDMSFWIAPHIVQPMEAAIKLKNALEPLS
;
A
#
# COMPACT_ATOMS: atom_id res chain seq x y z
N MET A 1 -3.87 -9.13 21.47
CA MET A 1 -4.51 -9.78 22.63
C MET A 1 -4.80 -8.77 23.72
N LEU A 2 -3.79 -8.05 24.21
CA LEU A 2 -3.94 -7.00 25.22
C LEU A 2 -5.04 -5.97 24.90
N THR A 3 -5.12 -5.48 23.65
CA THR A 3 -6.08 -4.42 23.28
C THR A 3 -7.46 -4.94 22.88
N LYS A 4 -7.81 -6.20 23.13
CA LYS A 4 -9.17 -6.71 22.87
C LYS A 4 -10.15 -6.07 23.86
N LYS A 5 -11.41 -5.91 23.46
CA LYS A 5 -12.47 -5.36 24.33
C LYS A 5 -12.72 -6.22 25.58
N ASP A 6 -12.53 -7.53 25.45
CA ASP A 6 -12.73 -8.51 26.54
C ASP A 6 -11.56 -8.58 27.52
N THR A 7 -10.47 -7.84 27.29
CA THR A 7 -9.29 -7.87 28.17
C THR A 7 -9.43 -6.82 29.27
N PHE A 8 -9.70 -7.33 30.48
CA PHE A 8 -9.71 -6.56 31.71
C PHE A 8 -8.52 -6.94 32.58
N LEU A 9 -7.94 -5.95 33.25
CA LEU A 9 -6.77 -6.09 34.11
C LEU A 9 -7.10 -5.57 35.51
N GLU A 10 -6.59 -6.28 36.52
CA GLU A 10 -6.62 -5.79 37.90
C GLU A 10 -5.52 -4.73 38.12
N ARG A 11 -5.59 -4.01 39.26
CA ARG A 11 -4.63 -2.93 39.56
C ARG A 11 -3.19 -3.45 39.61
N ASP A 12 -2.98 -4.63 40.18
CA ASP A 12 -1.66 -5.22 40.38
C ASP A 12 -1.05 -5.62 39.03
N GLU A 13 -1.85 -6.23 38.15
CA GLU A 13 -1.42 -6.57 36.79
C GLU A 13 -1.11 -5.32 35.97
N LEU A 14 -1.96 -4.29 36.03
CA LEU A 14 -1.75 -3.02 35.35
C LEU A 14 -0.43 -2.37 35.80
N THR A 15 -0.21 -2.25 37.10
CA THR A 15 0.97 -1.59 37.65
C THR A 15 2.24 -2.36 37.33
N GLN A 16 2.20 -3.70 37.37
CA GLN A 16 3.32 -4.55 36.96
C GLN A 16 3.66 -4.36 35.47
N LEU A 17 2.65 -4.31 34.60
CA LEU A 17 2.82 -4.10 33.17
C LEU A 17 3.40 -2.71 32.87
N LEU A 18 2.91 -1.65 33.53
CA LEU A 18 3.44 -0.29 33.38
C LEU A 18 4.87 -0.17 33.92
N PHE A 19 5.18 -0.85 35.04
CA PHE A 19 6.52 -0.85 35.60
C PHE A 19 7.54 -1.53 34.69
N ALA A 20 7.15 -2.61 34.01
CA ALA A 20 8.02 -3.29 33.04
C ALA A 20 8.46 -2.35 31.89
N CYS A 21 7.60 -1.42 31.48
CA CYS A 21 7.92 -0.43 30.45
C CYS A 21 8.96 0.61 30.90
N MET A 22 9.12 0.84 32.21
CA MET A 22 9.95 1.93 32.73
C MET A 22 11.44 1.59 32.77
N GLN A 23 11.83 0.31 32.60
CA GLN A 23 13.22 -0.12 32.78
C GLN A 23 14.21 0.56 31.81
N SER A 24 13.75 1.03 30.64
CA SER A 24 14.57 1.71 29.64
C SER A 24 14.40 3.23 29.61
N TRP A 25 13.73 3.82 30.62
CA TRP A 25 13.33 5.22 30.62
C TRP A 25 14.23 6.09 31.49
N ASN A 26 14.18 7.41 31.24
CA ASN A 26 14.87 8.38 32.06
C ASN A 26 14.26 8.37 33.49
N PRO A 27 15.06 8.30 34.58
CA PRO A 27 14.57 8.23 35.96
C PRO A 27 13.55 9.32 36.36
N SER A 28 13.54 10.45 35.67
CA SER A 28 12.63 11.57 35.91
C SER A 28 11.20 11.34 35.36
N MET A 29 11.02 10.40 34.43
CA MET A 29 9.71 10.14 33.82
C MET A 29 8.84 9.32 34.77
N ARG A 30 7.63 9.82 35.05
CA ARG A 30 6.63 9.14 35.88
C ARG A 30 5.44 8.75 35.02
N ILE A 31 5.01 7.49 35.12
CA ILE A 31 3.79 7.04 34.47
C ILE A 31 2.62 7.25 35.44
N ALA A 32 1.67 8.09 35.07
CA ALA A 32 0.43 8.24 35.82
C ALA A 32 -0.47 7.02 35.59
N VAL A 33 -0.96 6.43 36.68
CA VAL A 33 -1.94 5.34 36.58
C VAL A 33 -3.29 5.94 36.18
N PRO A 34 -3.89 5.54 35.05
CA PRO A 34 -5.15 6.10 34.59
C PRO A 34 -6.30 5.70 35.53
N PRO A 35 -7.41 6.45 35.55
CA PRO A 35 -8.60 6.05 36.30
C PRO A 35 -9.18 4.73 35.74
N PRO A 36 -9.73 3.85 36.60
CA PRO A 36 -10.34 2.59 36.17
C PRO A 36 -11.55 2.83 35.28
N THR A 37 -11.75 1.96 34.28
CA THR A 37 -12.94 2.03 33.40
C THR A 37 -14.18 1.47 34.11
N LEU A 38 -14.01 0.39 34.88
CA LEU A 38 -15.08 -0.23 35.65
C LEU A 38 -14.83 0.00 37.15
N LEU A 39 -15.79 0.61 37.83
CA LEU A 39 -15.71 0.89 39.27
C LEU A 39 -16.43 -0.18 40.12
N LYS A 40 -17.50 -0.77 39.60
CA LYS A 40 -18.31 -1.82 40.25
C LYS A 40 -18.63 -2.92 39.22
N PRO A 41 -18.73 -4.21 39.62
CA PRO A 41 -18.59 -4.76 40.97
C PRO A 41 -17.13 -4.89 41.45
N ARG A 42 -16.16 -4.87 40.53
CA ARG A 42 -14.71 -4.84 40.82
C ARG A 42 -14.07 -3.69 40.05
N VAL A 43 -12.99 -3.15 40.61
CA VAL A 43 -12.22 -2.09 39.97
C VAL A 43 -11.33 -2.70 38.90
N LEU A 44 -11.64 -2.45 37.63
CA LEU A 44 -10.94 -3.04 36.48
C LEU A 44 -10.54 -1.98 35.45
N TRP A 45 -9.38 -2.20 34.85
CA TRP A 45 -8.85 -1.43 33.74
C TRP A 45 -8.96 -2.23 32.45
N THR A 46 -9.03 -1.54 31.32
CA THR A 46 -8.96 -2.20 30.00
C THR A 46 -7.51 -2.27 29.54
N GLY A 47 -7.16 -3.28 28.73
CA GLY A 47 -5.81 -3.35 28.16
C GLY A 47 -5.46 -2.16 27.24
N LYS A 48 -6.46 -1.47 26.68
CA LYS A 48 -6.26 -0.23 25.89
C LYS A 48 -5.75 0.92 26.77
N GLN A 49 -6.19 1.02 28.03
CA GLN A 49 -5.73 2.05 28.97
C GLN A 49 -4.24 1.94 29.30
N VAL A 50 -3.67 0.73 29.25
CA VAL A 50 -2.22 0.53 29.44
C VAL A 50 -1.43 1.30 28.37
N ILE A 51 -1.89 1.23 27.12
CA ILE A 51 -1.24 1.94 26.00
C ILE A 51 -1.48 3.44 26.11
N ASN A 52 -2.66 3.88 26.54
CA ASN A 52 -2.94 5.31 26.75
C ASN A 52 -1.96 5.90 27.78
N ALA A 53 -1.76 5.23 28.91
CA ALA A 53 -0.82 5.65 29.94
C ALA A 53 0.63 5.70 29.42
N LEU A 54 1.00 4.75 28.55
CA LEU A 54 2.30 4.75 27.90
C LEU A 54 2.48 5.96 26.96
N LEU A 55 1.47 6.27 26.15
CA LEU A 55 1.49 7.42 25.23
C LEU A 55 1.55 8.74 25.99
N ASP A 56 0.82 8.87 27.09
CA ASP A 56 0.86 10.07 27.94
C ASP A 56 2.21 10.28 28.59
N ALA A 57 2.87 9.20 28.98
CA ALA A 57 4.19 9.31 29.58
C ALA A 57 5.26 9.66 28.54
N ILE A 58 5.12 9.26 27.26
CA ILE A 58 6.01 9.67 26.15
C ILE A 58 5.80 11.13 25.73
N LYS A 59 4.54 11.59 25.73
CA LYS A 59 4.15 12.97 25.40
C LYS A 59 4.86 14.01 26.26
N GLY A 60 5.06 13.73 27.55
CA GLY A 60 5.59 14.71 28.50
C GLY A 60 4.71 15.97 28.55
N ASP A 61 5.30 17.14 28.31
CA ASP A 61 4.60 18.44 28.33
C ASP A 61 3.93 18.82 26.98
N GLN A 62 4.07 17.99 25.93
CA GLN A 62 3.47 18.25 24.63
C GLN A 62 1.96 17.94 24.61
N HIS A 63 1.25 18.15 23.49
CA HIS A 63 -0.14 17.72 23.32
C HIS A 63 -0.25 16.27 22.82
N GLY A 64 -1.36 15.57 23.06
CA GLY A 64 -1.52 14.16 22.70
C GLY A 64 -1.98 13.94 21.26
N ILE A 65 -1.67 12.77 20.72
CA ILE A 65 -1.91 12.41 19.33
C ILE A 65 -3.38 12.11 19.09
N SER A 66 -3.91 12.61 17.98
CA SER A 66 -5.23 12.28 17.45
C SER A 66 -5.12 11.68 16.04
N MET A 67 -5.58 10.45 15.86
CA MET A 67 -5.51 9.76 14.57
C MET A 67 -6.61 8.72 14.39
N GLU A 68 -6.91 8.40 13.13
CA GLU A 68 -7.84 7.36 12.73
C GLU A 68 -7.21 6.50 11.64
N LYS A 69 -7.18 5.17 11.84
CA LYS A 69 -6.66 4.23 10.83
C LYS A 69 -7.42 2.91 10.90
N LYS A 70 -7.76 2.35 9.73
CA LYS A 70 -8.37 1.02 9.64
C LYS A 70 -7.41 -0.06 10.17
N THR A 71 -7.93 -0.99 10.94
CA THR A 71 -7.15 -2.15 11.41
C THR A 71 -7.02 -3.18 10.29
N ARG A 72 -6.01 -4.05 10.40
CA ARG A 72 -5.82 -5.15 9.45
C ARG A 72 -6.91 -6.21 9.64
N THR A 73 -7.27 -6.47 10.90
CA THR A 73 -8.37 -7.37 11.23
C THR A 73 -9.70 -6.78 10.77
N PRO A 74 -10.43 -7.44 9.85
CA PRO A 74 -11.68 -6.88 9.33
C PRO A 74 -12.74 -6.83 10.43
N ALA A 75 -13.57 -5.78 10.44
CA ALA A 75 -14.68 -5.63 11.38
C ALA A 75 -15.59 -6.87 11.41
N ASN A 76 -15.81 -7.49 10.24
CA ASN A 76 -16.64 -8.68 10.10
C ASN A 76 -16.08 -9.91 10.82
N ALA A 77 -14.77 -9.99 11.08
CA ALA A 77 -14.21 -11.11 11.84
C ALA A 77 -14.62 -11.09 13.31
N TRP A 78 -14.84 -9.90 13.89
CA TRP A 78 -15.33 -9.74 15.27
C TRP A 78 -16.82 -10.07 15.43
N ASN A 79 -17.57 -10.05 14.33
CA ASN A 79 -18.95 -10.49 14.30
C ASN A 79 -18.95 -12.01 14.22
N GLY A 80 -18.96 -12.68 15.37
CA GLY A 80 -19.50 -14.02 15.44
C GLY A 80 -20.88 -14.03 14.76
N VAL A 81 -21.20 -15.14 14.10
CA VAL A 81 -22.55 -15.37 13.54
C VAL A 81 -23.57 -15.00 14.62
N GLU A 82 -24.48 -14.07 14.29
CA GLU A 82 -25.75 -13.71 14.98
C GLU A 82 -26.01 -12.29 15.50
N ASN A 83 -25.10 -11.30 15.43
CA ASN A 83 -25.48 -9.94 15.85
C ASN A 83 -25.49 -8.91 14.71
N ASN A 84 -26.68 -8.65 14.15
CA ASN A 84 -26.97 -7.55 13.21
C ASN A 84 -26.72 -6.14 13.80
N HIS A 85 -26.40 -6.05 15.09
CA HIS A 85 -25.94 -4.84 15.79
C HIS A 85 -24.43 -4.81 16.06
N GLY A 86 -23.66 -5.73 15.45
CA GLY A 86 -22.27 -6.05 15.80
C GLY A 86 -21.27 -4.89 15.73
N ASN A 87 -20.35 -4.89 16.71
CA ASN A 87 -19.28 -3.91 16.96
C ASN A 87 -18.40 -3.66 15.71
N LYS A 88 -18.85 -2.80 14.78
CA LYS A 88 -18.00 -2.24 13.71
C LYS A 88 -16.82 -1.43 14.25
N GLU A 89 -16.85 -1.10 15.53
CA GLU A 89 -15.90 -0.25 16.25
C GLU A 89 -14.47 -0.83 16.29
N GLU A 90 -14.28 -2.15 16.31
CA GLU A 90 -12.92 -2.74 16.39
C GLU A 90 -12.18 -2.77 15.03
N GLY A 91 -12.89 -2.49 13.93
CA GLY A 91 -12.32 -2.42 12.58
C GLY A 91 -11.57 -1.12 12.26
N THR A 92 -11.68 -0.11 13.12
CA THR A 92 -10.99 1.18 12.95
C THR A 92 -10.39 1.61 14.27
N LEU A 93 -9.07 1.81 14.29
CA LEU A 93 -8.37 2.41 15.42
C LEU A 93 -8.67 3.91 15.44
N VAL A 94 -9.22 4.37 16.56
CA VAL A 94 -9.53 5.79 16.82
C VAL A 94 -8.81 6.21 18.09
N ILE A 95 -7.88 7.16 17.95
CA ILE A 95 -7.14 7.77 19.06
C ILE A 95 -7.47 9.25 19.10
N ARG A 96 -7.81 9.76 20.29
CA ARG A 96 -8.10 11.17 20.54
C ARG A 96 -7.31 11.63 21.75
N ASP A 97 -6.38 12.56 21.54
CA ASP A 97 -5.47 13.08 22.59
C ASP A 97 -4.88 11.92 23.45
N ASN A 98 -4.17 11.00 22.79
CA ASN A 98 -3.60 9.76 23.36
C ASN A 98 -4.58 8.73 23.93
N TYR A 99 -5.88 9.01 23.96
CA TYR A 99 -6.89 8.05 24.41
C TYR A 99 -7.37 7.18 23.25
N ILE A 100 -7.09 5.88 23.30
CA ILE A 100 -7.63 4.88 22.36
C ILE A 100 -9.12 4.66 22.67
N CYS A 101 -9.99 5.24 21.84
CA CYS A 101 -11.44 5.11 21.98
C CYS A 101 -11.95 3.76 21.46
N ALA A 102 -11.48 3.36 20.29
CA ALA A 102 -11.97 2.19 19.55
C ALA A 102 -10.85 1.55 18.73
N GLY A 103 -11.03 0.29 18.36
CA GLY A 103 -10.06 -0.48 17.58
C GLY A 103 -9.00 -1.20 18.41
N ILE A 104 -8.31 -2.10 17.71
CA ILE A 104 -7.19 -2.86 18.22
C ILE A 104 -5.86 -2.44 17.61
N LEU A 105 -4.76 -2.76 18.29
CA LEU A 105 -3.42 -2.62 17.76
C LEU A 105 -3.00 -3.91 17.06
N ASP A 106 -2.94 -3.84 15.72
CA ASP A 106 -2.44 -4.88 14.83
C ASP A 106 -1.08 -4.49 14.25
N LYS A 107 -0.50 -5.38 13.42
CA LYS A 107 0.69 -5.07 12.62
C LYS A 107 0.57 -3.72 11.91
N SER A 108 -0.61 -3.38 11.36
CA SER A 108 -0.88 -2.12 10.63
C SER A 108 -0.59 -0.83 11.42
N GLN A 109 -0.53 -0.93 12.75
CA GLN A 109 -0.36 0.22 13.65
C GLN A 109 1.07 0.32 14.18
N ILE A 110 1.71 -0.83 14.45
CA ILE A 110 3.04 -0.87 15.10
C ILE A 110 4.15 -1.06 14.06
N SER A 111 3.98 -1.98 13.10
CA SER A 111 5.08 -2.51 12.30
C SER A 111 4.62 -3.02 10.92
N ASP A 112 3.85 -2.21 10.19
CA ASP A 112 3.49 -2.52 8.81
C ASP A 112 4.29 -1.64 7.86
N GLY A 113 4.74 -2.21 6.74
CA GLY A 113 5.46 -1.47 5.70
C GLY A 113 4.57 -0.44 5.00
N GLN A 114 3.28 -0.40 5.33
CA GLN A 114 2.36 0.66 4.92
C GLN A 114 2.38 1.80 5.94
N SER A 115 2.87 2.94 5.48
CA SER A 115 3.01 4.20 6.22
C SER A 115 1.70 4.58 6.94
N PHE A 116 1.82 5.44 7.95
CA PHE A 116 0.72 6.06 8.72
C PHE A 116 0.17 5.27 9.92
N GLY A 117 0.86 4.21 10.38
CA GLY A 117 0.52 3.55 11.66
C GLY A 117 0.80 4.45 12.88
N LEU A 118 0.37 4.04 14.07
CA LEU A 118 0.66 4.75 15.33
C LEU A 118 2.16 5.02 15.51
N CYS A 119 3.03 4.05 15.23
CA CYS A 119 4.48 4.23 15.35
C CYS A 119 5.01 5.34 14.42
N HIS A 120 4.48 5.40 13.19
CA HIS A 120 4.84 6.42 12.21
C HIS A 120 4.27 7.79 12.58
N ALA A 121 3.06 7.83 13.14
CA ALA A 121 2.45 9.06 13.66
C ALA A 121 3.25 9.65 14.82
N ILE A 122 3.77 8.80 15.72
CA ILE A 122 4.68 9.21 16.80
C ILE A 122 5.99 9.75 16.23
N HIS A 123 6.54 9.10 15.20
CA HIS A 123 7.77 9.56 14.53
C HIS A 123 7.60 10.95 13.93
N GLU A 124 6.51 11.19 13.22
CA GLU A 124 6.22 12.47 12.58
C GLU A 124 5.97 13.59 13.60
N LEU A 125 5.27 13.29 14.71
CA LEU A 125 4.85 14.30 15.68
C LEU A 125 5.85 14.54 16.82
N TYR A 126 6.50 13.49 17.32
CA TYR A 126 7.41 13.58 18.48
C TYR A 126 8.88 13.29 18.12
N GLY A 127 9.16 12.88 16.88
CA GLY A 127 10.51 12.61 16.40
C GLY A 127 11.03 11.20 16.70
N ALA A 128 12.21 10.90 16.15
CA ALA A 128 12.81 9.57 16.17
C ALA A 128 13.09 9.01 17.58
N HIS A 129 13.55 9.87 18.50
CA HIS A 129 13.87 9.44 19.86
C HIS A 129 12.63 8.92 20.61
N ALA A 130 11.53 9.67 20.56
CA ALA A 130 10.26 9.27 21.17
C ALA A 130 9.73 7.95 20.59
N THR A 131 9.86 7.75 19.27
CA THR A 131 9.50 6.48 18.61
C THR A 131 10.34 5.31 19.11
N SER A 132 11.65 5.49 19.29
CA SER A 132 12.54 4.44 19.79
C SER A 132 12.17 4.01 21.22
N VAL A 133 11.89 5.00 22.09
CA VAL A 133 11.41 4.74 23.46
C VAL A 133 10.08 4.01 23.45
N PHE A 134 9.13 4.45 22.60
CA PHE A 134 7.84 3.80 22.43
C PHE A 134 7.96 2.34 22.00
N LEU A 135 8.73 2.05 20.95
CA LEU A 135 8.91 0.69 20.44
C LEU A 135 9.54 -0.23 21.48
N THR A 136 10.54 0.27 22.21
CA THR A 136 11.18 -0.49 23.29
C THR A 136 10.20 -0.80 24.40
N ALA A 137 9.44 0.20 24.85
CA ALA A 137 8.46 0.05 25.92
C ALA A 137 7.30 -0.89 25.54
N VAL A 138 6.76 -0.76 24.33
CA VAL A 138 5.74 -1.69 23.81
C VAL A 138 6.30 -3.10 23.68
N GLY A 139 7.56 -3.26 23.24
CA GLY A 139 8.21 -4.57 23.17
C GLY A 139 8.32 -5.26 24.53
N GLN A 140 8.74 -4.53 25.56
CA GLN A 140 8.82 -5.02 26.95
C GLN A 140 7.44 -5.31 27.53
N LEU A 141 6.47 -4.41 27.32
CA LEU A 141 5.09 -4.56 27.74
C LEU A 141 4.47 -5.84 27.20
N LEU A 142 4.54 -6.02 25.87
CA LEU A 142 3.94 -7.16 25.20
C LEU A 142 4.66 -8.46 25.55
N SER A 143 5.99 -8.42 25.76
CA SER A 143 6.76 -9.59 26.22
C SER A 143 6.35 -10.02 27.62
N THR A 144 6.21 -9.07 28.55
CA THR A 144 5.77 -9.34 29.94
C THR A 144 4.32 -9.84 29.96
N TYR A 145 3.45 -9.24 29.17
CA TYR A 145 2.07 -9.69 29.01
C TYR A 145 1.99 -11.11 28.45
N LEU A 146 2.83 -11.43 27.46
CA LEU A 146 2.88 -12.76 26.86
C LEU A 146 3.42 -13.81 27.85
N GLN A 147 4.38 -13.45 28.70
CA GLN A 147 4.89 -14.34 29.75
C GLN A 147 3.82 -14.69 30.79
N SER A 148 2.93 -13.76 31.14
CA SER A 148 1.87 -14.01 32.13
C SER A 148 0.66 -14.74 31.54
N HIS A 149 0.25 -14.42 30.31
CA HIS A 149 -0.98 -14.98 29.71
C HIS A 149 -0.73 -16.19 28.80
N GLY A 150 0.47 -16.33 28.25
CA GLY A 150 0.81 -17.34 27.25
C GLY A 150 0.10 -17.14 25.90
N PHE A 151 0.57 -17.85 24.89
CA PHE A 151 -0.09 -17.98 23.59
C PHE A 151 0.22 -19.34 23.00
N SER A 152 -0.78 -20.04 22.49
CA SER A 152 -0.62 -21.37 21.91
C SER A 152 -1.63 -21.58 20.78
N ALA A 153 -1.17 -22.22 19.70
CA ALA A 153 -2.03 -22.68 18.61
C ALA A 153 -2.15 -24.20 18.68
N ARG A 154 -3.37 -24.71 18.64
CA ARG A 154 -3.70 -26.13 18.87
C ARG A 154 -4.29 -26.77 17.63
N MET A 155 -4.36 -28.10 17.60
CA MET A 155 -5.00 -28.81 16.48
C MET A 155 -6.49 -28.48 16.34
N GLU A 156 -7.18 -28.16 17.44
CA GLU A 156 -8.58 -27.71 17.44
C GLU A 156 -8.80 -26.42 16.64
N ASP A 157 -7.79 -25.54 16.54
CA ASP A 157 -7.86 -24.29 15.76
C ASP A 157 -7.94 -24.55 14.25
N LEU A 158 -7.55 -25.75 13.79
CA LEU A 158 -7.46 -26.11 12.38
C LEU A 158 -8.66 -26.94 11.89
N ILE A 159 -9.49 -27.43 12.82
CA ILE A 159 -10.61 -28.32 12.51
C ILE A 159 -11.80 -27.50 11.98
N LEU A 160 -12.45 -28.01 10.94
CA LEU A 160 -13.68 -27.45 10.39
C LEU A 160 -14.92 -28.04 11.06
N THR A 161 -16.03 -27.32 11.00
CA THR A 161 -17.34 -27.87 11.37
C THR A 161 -17.77 -28.97 10.40
N GLN A 162 -18.56 -29.94 10.86
CA GLN A 162 -18.98 -31.06 10.01
C GLN A 162 -19.77 -30.61 8.77
N GLU A 163 -20.61 -29.58 8.92
CA GLU A 163 -21.38 -29.00 7.81
C GLU A 163 -20.47 -28.41 6.73
N THR A 164 -19.43 -27.67 7.13
CA THR A 164 -18.49 -27.06 6.18
C THR A 164 -17.58 -28.10 5.54
N GLU A 165 -17.20 -29.15 6.27
CA GLU A 165 -16.44 -30.28 5.73
C GLU A 165 -17.22 -31.04 4.64
N GLN A 166 -18.53 -31.22 4.82
CA GLN A 166 -19.41 -31.82 3.80
C GLN A 166 -19.50 -30.93 2.56
N LYS A 167 -19.72 -29.63 2.72
CA LYS A 167 -19.74 -28.65 1.61
C LYS A 167 -18.41 -28.63 0.86
N ARG A 168 -17.28 -28.62 1.59
CA ARG A 168 -15.92 -28.70 1.03
C ARG A 168 -15.75 -29.95 0.18
N SER A 169 -16.13 -31.11 0.72
CA SER A 169 -16.02 -32.41 0.04
C SER A 169 -16.85 -32.45 -1.25
N PHE A 170 -18.07 -31.89 -1.22
CA PHE A 170 -18.92 -31.76 -2.40
C PHE A 170 -18.27 -30.88 -3.49
N LEU A 171 -17.76 -29.69 -3.13
CA LEU A 171 -17.11 -28.78 -4.07
C LEU A 171 -15.83 -29.38 -4.69
N ILE A 172 -15.07 -30.16 -3.92
CA ILE A 172 -13.88 -30.85 -4.43
C ILE A 172 -14.28 -31.95 -5.44
N GLN A 173 -15.34 -32.71 -5.18
CA GLN A 173 -15.82 -33.71 -6.15
C GLN A 173 -16.36 -33.07 -7.43
N ASP A 174 -17.04 -31.93 -7.30
CA ASP A 174 -17.50 -31.12 -8.42
C ASP A 174 -16.33 -30.59 -9.26
N SER A 175 -15.20 -30.25 -8.63
CA SER A 175 -13.99 -29.79 -9.34
C SER A 175 -13.46 -30.81 -10.36
N PHE A 176 -13.44 -32.09 -10.02
CA PHE A 176 -12.96 -33.12 -10.94
C PHE A 176 -13.90 -33.28 -12.14
N LYS A 177 -15.22 -33.20 -11.92
CA LYS A 177 -16.22 -33.28 -13.00
C LYS A 177 -16.10 -32.08 -13.94
N LYS A 178 -16.00 -30.87 -13.39
CA LYS A 178 -15.86 -29.62 -14.17
C LYS A 178 -14.56 -29.58 -14.95
N SER A 179 -13.46 -30.07 -14.40
CA SER A 179 -12.16 -30.11 -15.10
C SER A 179 -12.22 -30.97 -16.37
N VAL A 180 -12.92 -32.10 -16.30
CA VAL A 180 -13.10 -33.02 -17.42
C VAL A 180 -14.03 -32.43 -18.48
N LEU A 181 -15.11 -31.76 -18.06
CA LEU A 181 -16.02 -31.05 -18.97
C LEU A 181 -15.32 -29.90 -19.69
N ARG A 182 -14.56 -29.07 -18.97
CA ARG A 182 -13.82 -27.95 -19.59
C ARG A 182 -12.78 -28.45 -20.60
N CYS A 183 -12.10 -29.56 -20.28
CA CYS A 183 -11.17 -30.17 -21.21
C CYS A 183 -11.88 -30.67 -22.48
N ALA A 184 -13.10 -31.22 -22.37
CA ALA A 184 -13.89 -31.64 -23.53
C ALA A 184 -14.31 -30.46 -24.41
N GLU A 185 -14.71 -29.33 -23.80
CA GLU A 185 -15.06 -28.09 -24.51
C GLU A 185 -13.86 -27.54 -25.31
N ILE A 186 -12.65 -27.62 -24.78
CA ILE A 186 -11.44 -27.10 -25.46
C ILE A 186 -11.02 -27.98 -26.65
N ILE A 187 -11.28 -29.28 -26.57
CA ILE A 187 -10.95 -30.26 -27.61
C ILE A 187 -12.05 -30.29 -28.70
N ASP A 188 -13.08 -29.44 -28.60
CA ASP A 188 -14.29 -29.48 -29.44
C ASP A 188 -14.91 -30.90 -29.50
N TYR A 189 -14.82 -31.64 -28.38
CA TYR A 189 -15.45 -32.95 -28.28
C TYR A 189 -16.93 -32.76 -28.00
N ASP A 190 -17.77 -33.13 -28.97
CA ASP A 190 -19.22 -32.93 -28.94
C ASP A 190 -19.87 -33.67 -27.75
N THR A 191 -20.02 -32.96 -26.62
CA THR A 191 -20.73 -33.48 -25.45
C THR A 191 -22.21 -33.19 -25.60
N ALA A 192 -22.97 -34.14 -26.13
CA ALA A 192 -24.41 -34.15 -25.88
C ALA A 192 -24.65 -34.12 -24.35
N PRO A 193 -25.53 -33.26 -23.82
CA PRO A 193 -25.62 -32.93 -22.38
C PRO A 193 -26.04 -34.07 -21.44
N SER A 194 -26.18 -35.30 -21.95
CA SER A 194 -26.68 -36.48 -21.24
C SER A 194 -25.67 -37.64 -21.15
N ALA A 195 -24.62 -37.67 -21.98
CA ALA A 195 -23.67 -38.78 -22.01
C ALA A 195 -22.40 -38.45 -21.21
N LYS A 196 -22.14 -39.17 -20.11
CA LYS A 196 -20.84 -39.13 -19.45
C LYS A 196 -19.76 -39.54 -20.46
N PRO A 197 -18.82 -38.67 -20.84
CA PRO A 197 -17.78 -39.04 -21.78
C PRO A 197 -16.97 -40.19 -21.19
N SER A 198 -16.83 -41.30 -21.93
CA SER A 198 -15.99 -42.40 -21.47
C SER A 198 -14.54 -41.91 -21.39
N LEU A 199 -13.86 -42.18 -20.27
CA LEU A 199 -12.49 -41.74 -20.02
C LEU A 199 -11.54 -42.13 -21.17
N GLY A 200 -11.77 -43.28 -21.79
CA GLY A 200 -10.99 -43.76 -22.94
C GLY A 200 -11.26 -43.04 -24.27
N ALA A 201 -12.45 -42.48 -24.50
CA ALA A 201 -12.72 -41.64 -25.68
C ALA A 201 -12.06 -40.27 -25.52
N MET A 202 -12.17 -39.67 -24.33
CA MET A 202 -11.56 -38.36 -24.05
C MET A 202 -10.03 -38.42 -24.08
N THR A 203 -9.44 -39.50 -23.56
CA THR A 203 -7.99 -39.71 -23.63
C THR A 203 -7.46 -39.75 -25.06
N ARG A 204 -8.22 -40.38 -25.98
CA ARG A 204 -7.87 -40.43 -27.41
C ARG A 204 -8.04 -39.08 -28.10
N ALA A 205 -9.11 -38.35 -27.78
CA ALA A 205 -9.33 -37.00 -28.29
C ALA A 205 -8.24 -36.03 -27.82
N MET A 206 -7.85 -36.11 -26.54
CA MET A 206 -6.77 -35.31 -25.98
C MET A 206 -5.41 -35.65 -26.62
N LYS A 207 -5.16 -36.93 -26.88
CA LYS A 207 -3.97 -37.37 -27.63
C LYS A 207 -3.97 -36.81 -29.06
N ALA A 208 -5.10 -36.82 -29.75
CA ALA A 208 -5.21 -36.28 -31.11
C ALA A 208 -4.96 -34.76 -31.13
N TYR A 209 -5.58 -34.03 -30.18
CA TYR A 209 -5.41 -32.60 -30.01
C TYR A 209 -3.94 -32.19 -29.74
N LEU A 210 -3.27 -32.92 -28.84
CA LEU A 210 -1.86 -32.66 -28.49
C LEU A 210 -0.85 -33.25 -29.48
N LEU A 211 -1.27 -34.06 -30.45
CA LEU A 211 -0.39 -34.52 -31.53
C LEU A 211 -0.49 -33.61 -32.76
N GLN A 212 -1.65 -33.01 -33.03
CA GLN A 212 -1.78 -31.93 -34.01
C GLN A 212 -0.78 -30.78 -33.72
N SER A 213 -0.54 -30.51 -32.43
CA SER A 213 0.42 -29.50 -31.97
C SER A 213 1.91 -29.83 -32.17
N SER A 214 2.28 -31.06 -32.54
CA SER A 214 3.71 -31.42 -32.77
C SER A 214 4.22 -31.06 -34.17
N SER A 215 3.32 -30.62 -35.06
CA SER A 215 3.65 -30.24 -36.45
C SER A 215 3.78 -28.72 -36.66
N THR A 216 3.26 -27.90 -35.75
CA THR A 216 3.34 -26.44 -35.76
C THR A 216 4.33 -26.00 -34.69
N SER A 217 5.25 -25.09 -34.99
CA SER A 217 6.42 -24.75 -34.18
C SER A 217 6.15 -24.07 -32.82
N GLU A 218 4.91 -24.07 -32.31
CA GLU A 218 4.57 -23.33 -31.08
C GLU A 218 3.67 -24.14 -30.15
N ASN A 219 4.09 -24.24 -28.88
CA ASN A 219 3.37 -24.83 -27.73
C ASN A 219 2.05 -24.09 -27.37
N GLU A 220 1.45 -23.37 -28.31
CA GLU A 220 0.31 -22.47 -28.10
C GLU A 220 -0.94 -23.23 -27.64
N PHE A 221 -1.17 -24.43 -28.19
CA PHE A 221 -2.31 -25.27 -27.83
C PHE A 221 -2.22 -25.82 -26.39
N GLU A 222 -1.03 -26.24 -25.96
CA GLU A 222 -0.81 -26.69 -24.58
C GLU A 222 -0.92 -25.52 -23.60
N TYR A 223 -0.41 -24.35 -23.99
CA TYR A 223 -0.56 -23.11 -23.22
C TYR A 223 -2.04 -22.72 -23.05
N LYS A 224 -2.84 -22.75 -24.13
CA LYS A 224 -4.27 -22.45 -24.09
C LYS A 224 -5.02 -23.43 -23.19
N LEU A 225 -4.75 -24.72 -23.33
CA LEU A 225 -5.33 -25.76 -22.48
C LEU A 225 -5.01 -25.53 -21.00
N ASP A 226 -3.74 -25.23 -20.69
CA ASP A 226 -3.30 -25.02 -19.32
C ASP A 226 -3.90 -23.75 -18.72
N GLY A 227 -3.94 -22.63 -19.46
CA GLY A 227 -4.54 -21.38 -19.01
C GLY A 227 -6.02 -21.52 -18.64
N GLU A 228 -6.80 -22.16 -19.50
CA GLU A 228 -8.24 -22.39 -19.26
C GLU A 228 -8.50 -23.34 -18.08
N MET A 229 -7.71 -24.41 -17.97
CA MET A 229 -7.80 -25.35 -16.84
C MET A 229 -7.40 -24.67 -15.52
N ARG A 230 -6.37 -23.82 -15.53
CA ARG A 230 -5.96 -23.02 -14.37
C ARG A 230 -7.07 -22.08 -13.92
N SER A 231 -7.66 -21.31 -14.84
CA SER A 231 -8.73 -20.35 -14.53
C SER A 231 -9.96 -21.03 -13.90
N THR A 232 -10.41 -22.14 -14.48
CA THR A 232 -11.57 -22.88 -13.96
C THR A 232 -11.29 -23.50 -12.58
N LEU A 233 -10.13 -24.13 -12.39
CA LEU A 233 -9.75 -24.72 -11.09
C LEU A 233 -9.51 -23.65 -10.02
N ALA A 234 -8.94 -22.49 -10.39
CA ALA A 234 -8.77 -21.34 -9.51
C ALA A 234 -10.12 -20.80 -8.99
N SER A 235 -11.13 -20.69 -9.86
CA SER A 235 -12.49 -20.29 -9.45
C SER A 235 -13.08 -21.24 -8.40
N ILE A 236 -12.87 -22.54 -8.57
CA ILE A 236 -13.43 -23.56 -7.66
C ILE A 236 -12.69 -23.55 -6.33
N ILE A 237 -11.36 -23.52 -6.31
CA ILE A 237 -10.61 -23.48 -5.04
C ILE A 237 -10.94 -22.20 -4.25
N ASN A 238 -11.11 -21.05 -4.91
CA ASN A 238 -11.54 -19.82 -4.24
C ASN A 238 -12.92 -19.97 -3.58
N LYS A 239 -13.86 -20.66 -4.22
CA LYS A 239 -15.16 -21.00 -3.60
C LYS A 239 -14.98 -21.91 -2.39
N VAL A 240 -14.13 -22.94 -2.49
CA VAL A 240 -13.81 -23.85 -1.38
C VAL A 240 -13.23 -23.06 -0.20
N ILE A 241 -12.28 -22.16 -0.46
CA ILE A 241 -11.64 -21.31 0.56
C ILE A 241 -12.68 -20.41 1.24
N SER A 242 -13.51 -19.71 0.47
CA SER A 242 -14.56 -18.83 1.02
C SER A 242 -15.62 -19.57 1.84
N THR A 243 -15.82 -20.86 1.58
CA THR A 243 -16.74 -21.71 2.36
C THR A 243 -16.12 -22.13 3.70
N CYS A 244 -14.82 -22.40 3.71
CA CYS A 244 -14.11 -22.86 4.91
C CYS A 244 -13.69 -21.69 5.83
N TYR A 245 -13.37 -20.54 5.25
CA TYR A 245 -12.82 -19.38 5.95
C TYR A 245 -13.66 -18.13 5.62
N PRO A 246 -13.99 -17.26 6.61
CA PRO A 246 -13.48 -17.21 7.99
C PRO A 246 -14.37 -17.88 9.05
N PHE A 247 -15.57 -18.35 8.69
CA PHE A 247 -16.58 -18.81 9.66
C PHE A 247 -16.76 -20.35 9.70
N GLY A 248 -16.02 -21.11 8.91
CA GLY A 248 -16.18 -22.57 8.84
C GLY A 248 -15.37 -23.36 9.86
N SER A 249 -14.47 -22.70 10.60
CA SER A 249 -13.69 -23.35 11.66
C SER A 249 -14.56 -23.73 12.85
N LEU A 250 -14.20 -24.82 13.52
CA LEU A 250 -14.85 -25.30 14.74
C LEU A 250 -14.81 -24.23 15.84
N LEU A 251 -13.63 -23.64 16.04
CA LEU A 251 -13.46 -22.47 16.89
C LEU A 251 -13.54 -21.20 16.04
N PRO A 252 -14.47 -20.28 16.33
CA PRO A 252 -14.52 -19.00 15.65
C PRO A 252 -13.46 -18.03 16.20
N PHE A 253 -13.11 -17.04 15.39
CA PHE A 253 -12.43 -15.84 15.88
C PHE A 253 -13.30 -15.14 16.95
N PRO A 254 -12.74 -14.58 18.05
CA PRO A 254 -11.32 -14.38 18.38
C PRO A 254 -10.69 -15.48 19.26
N ARG A 255 -11.38 -16.62 19.46
CA ARG A 255 -10.89 -17.75 20.26
C ARG A 255 -9.89 -18.61 19.49
N ASN A 256 -10.04 -18.69 18.18
CA ASN A 256 -9.10 -19.37 17.30
C ASN A 256 -7.76 -18.61 17.25
N ASN A 257 -6.74 -19.16 17.91
CA ASN A 257 -5.43 -18.50 18.03
C ASN A 257 -4.66 -18.53 16.71
N PHE A 258 -4.83 -19.57 15.89
CA PHE A 258 -4.22 -19.65 14.57
C PHE A 258 -4.76 -18.56 13.62
N GLN A 259 -6.08 -18.35 13.62
CA GLN A 259 -6.72 -17.28 12.88
C GLN A 259 -6.34 -15.89 13.41
N LEU A 260 -6.22 -15.74 14.74
CA LEU A 260 -5.76 -14.51 15.38
C LEU A 260 -4.36 -14.11 14.93
N MET A 261 -3.43 -15.07 14.83
CA MET A 261 -2.06 -14.84 14.36
C MET A 261 -2.02 -14.29 12.93
N ILE A 262 -2.87 -14.81 12.05
CA ILE A 262 -2.92 -14.43 10.62
C ILE A 262 -3.62 -13.08 10.43
N LEU A 263 -4.78 -12.88 11.06
CA LEU A 263 -5.56 -11.65 10.93
C LEU A 263 -4.83 -10.44 11.53
N ALA A 264 -4.19 -10.61 12.69
CA ALA A 264 -3.36 -9.56 13.30
C ALA A 264 -2.09 -9.24 12.49
N GLY A 265 -1.72 -10.13 11.55
CA GLY A 265 -0.52 -10.00 10.72
C GLY A 265 0.78 -10.40 11.43
N ALA A 266 0.70 -11.16 12.53
CA ALA A 266 1.87 -11.61 13.28
C ALA A 266 2.71 -12.60 12.45
N LYS A 267 2.09 -13.68 11.95
CA LYS A 267 2.74 -14.64 11.06
C LYS A 267 1.73 -15.39 10.20
N GLY A 268 2.11 -15.66 8.95
CA GLY A 268 1.27 -16.35 7.99
C GLY A 268 0.25 -15.44 7.29
N SER A 269 -0.46 -16.04 6.34
CA SER A 269 -1.47 -15.38 5.51
C SER A 269 -2.73 -16.24 5.42
N THR A 270 -3.81 -15.66 4.89
CA THR A 270 -5.05 -16.39 4.60
C THR A 270 -4.83 -17.56 3.66
N VAL A 271 -3.84 -17.47 2.76
CA VAL A 271 -3.43 -18.57 1.87
C VAL A 271 -2.83 -19.73 2.66
N ASN A 272 -2.00 -19.47 3.67
CA ASN A 272 -1.43 -20.53 4.51
C ASN A 272 -2.54 -21.29 5.26
N MET A 273 -3.51 -20.57 5.83
CA MET A 273 -4.66 -21.21 6.49
C MET A 273 -5.51 -22.01 5.49
N ALA A 274 -5.77 -21.45 4.32
CA ALA A 274 -6.49 -22.13 3.24
C ALA A 274 -5.80 -23.45 2.83
N GLN A 275 -4.47 -23.47 2.68
CA GLN A 275 -3.74 -24.68 2.31
C GLN A 275 -3.75 -25.74 3.41
N ILE A 276 -3.75 -25.32 4.68
CA ILE A 276 -3.83 -26.25 5.82
C ILE A 276 -5.23 -26.84 5.97
N VAL A 277 -6.27 -26.00 5.83
CA VAL A 277 -7.65 -26.33 6.23
C VAL A 277 -8.56 -26.65 5.05
N ALA A 278 -8.40 -26.01 3.89
CA ALA A 278 -9.28 -26.17 2.73
C ALA A 278 -8.68 -27.11 1.67
N GLY A 279 -7.51 -26.78 1.12
CA GLY A 279 -6.81 -27.55 0.08
C GLY A 279 -5.66 -26.76 -0.56
N LEU A 280 -4.67 -27.46 -1.14
CA LEU A 280 -3.49 -26.82 -1.74
C LEU A 280 -3.79 -26.12 -3.07
N GLY A 281 -4.68 -26.68 -3.89
CA GLY A 281 -5.03 -26.14 -5.20
C GLY A 281 -4.06 -26.55 -6.32
N GLN A 282 -4.09 -25.81 -7.43
CA GLN A 282 -3.27 -26.09 -8.61
C GLN A 282 -1.79 -25.82 -8.32
N GLN A 283 -0.92 -26.80 -8.60
CA GLN A 283 0.53 -26.59 -8.62
C GLN A 283 0.96 -26.14 -10.02
N GLU A 284 1.71 -25.06 -10.08
CA GLU A 284 2.20 -24.46 -11.32
C GLU A 284 3.72 -24.58 -11.36
N LEU A 285 4.27 -24.82 -12.54
CA LEU A 285 5.71 -24.93 -12.81
C LEU A 285 6.04 -24.01 -13.99
N GLU A 286 6.88 -23.00 -13.78
CA GLU A 286 7.26 -22.00 -14.80
C GLU A 286 6.05 -21.32 -15.49
N GLY A 287 4.91 -21.21 -14.81
CA GLY A 287 3.65 -20.68 -15.36
C GLY A 287 2.80 -21.69 -16.14
N HIS A 288 3.26 -22.92 -16.29
CA HIS A 288 2.55 -24.04 -16.88
C HIS A 288 1.99 -24.99 -15.81
N ARG A 289 1.15 -25.95 -16.21
CA ARG A 289 0.78 -27.06 -15.33
C ARG A 289 1.91 -28.09 -15.30
N VAL A 290 1.70 -29.17 -14.56
CA VAL A 290 2.69 -30.25 -14.44
C VAL A 290 3.06 -30.79 -15.84
N PRO A 291 4.35 -30.84 -16.19
CA PRO A 291 4.80 -31.26 -17.51
C PRO A 291 4.50 -32.74 -17.75
N ARG A 292 4.29 -33.08 -19.03
CA ARG A 292 4.07 -34.46 -19.48
C ARG A 292 5.38 -35.06 -19.98
N MET A 293 5.59 -36.35 -19.71
CA MET A 293 6.65 -37.15 -20.32
C MET A 293 6.34 -37.37 -21.81
N SER A 294 7.34 -37.78 -22.59
CA SER A 294 7.17 -38.14 -24.01
C SER A 294 6.09 -39.20 -24.27
N SER A 295 5.80 -40.05 -23.27
CA SER A 295 4.69 -41.01 -23.30
C SER A 295 3.29 -40.38 -23.13
N GLY A 296 3.20 -39.06 -22.99
CA GLY A 296 1.96 -38.32 -22.70
C GLY A 296 1.47 -38.43 -21.25
N LYS A 297 2.27 -38.99 -20.33
CA LYS A 297 1.91 -39.21 -18.92
C LYS A 297 2.57 -38.16 -18.03
N THR A 298 1.86 -37.65 -17.04
CA THR A 298 2.46 -36.77 -16.00
C THR A 298 3.14 -37.59 -14.89
N LEU A 299 2.56 -38.73 -14.52
CA LEU A 299 3.19 -39.75 -13.68
C LEU A 299 2.91 -41.16 -14.21
N PRO A 300 3.74 -42.16 -13.88
CA PRO A 300 3.50 -43.55 -14.23
C PRO A 300 2.15 -44.10 -13.76
N SER A 301 1.60 -43.54 -12.67
CA SER A 301 0.30 -43.92 -12.10
C SER A 301 -0.91 -43.38 -12.87
N PHE A 302 -0.72 -42.39 -13.75
CA PHE A 302 -1.80 -41.82 -14.55
C PHE A 302 -1.83 -42.45 -15.96
N ALA A 303 -3.03 -42.44 -16.56
CA ALA A 303 -3.17 -42.80 -17.96
C ALA A 303 -2.43 -41.79 -18.84
N ALA A 304 -1.95 -42.23 -20.00
CA ALA A 304 -1.40 -41.30 -21.00
C ALA A 304 -2.51 -40.34 -21.43
N TYR A 305 -2.25 -39.03 -21.47
CA TYR A 305 -3.21 -38.00 -21.84
C TYR A 305 -4.49 -37.95 -20.98
N ASP A 306 -4.35 -38.16 -19.66
CA ASP A 306 -5.45 -38.04 -18.71
C ASP A 306 -5.98 -36.57 -18.66
N PRO A 307 -7.29 -36.36 -18.91
CA PRO A 307 -7.92 -35.02 -18.93
C PRO A 307 -8.24 -34.48 -17.54
N SER A 308 -8.08 -35.28 -16.48
CA SER A 308 -8.43 -34.86 -15.13
C SER A 308 -7.54 -33.71 -14.62
N GLY A 309 -8.14 -32.79 -13.86
CA GLY A 309 -7.38 -31.73 -13.17
C GLY A 309 -6.27 -32.30 -12.28
N ARG A 310 -6.52 -33.48 -11.67
CA ARG A 310 -5.56 -34.16 -10.80
C ARG A 310 -4.28 -34.59 -11.52
N ALA A 311 -4.41 -35.15 -12.73
CA ALA A 311 -3.25 -35.59 -13.49
C ALA A 311 -2.34 -34.42 -13.87
N GLY A 312 -2.92 -33.24 -14.12
CA GLY A 312 -2.16 -32.02 -14.41
C GLY A 312 -1.93 -31.12 -13.18
N GLY A 313 -1.71 -31.70 -12.00
CA GLY A 313 -1.18 -30.95 -10.84
C GLY A 313 -2.19 -30.30 -9.90
N PHE A 314 -3.50 -30.55 -10.03
CA PHE A 314 -4.48 -30.07 -9.06
C PHE A 314 -4.47 -30.92 -7.79
N VAL A 315 -4.03 -30.33 -6.67
CA VAL A 315 -3.98 -31.00 -5.36
C VAL A 315 -5.24 -30.69 -4.57
N SER A 316 -6.07 -31.73 -4.44
CA SER A 316 -7.37 -31.63 -3.76
C SER A 316 -7.28 -31.76 -2.24
N GLN A 317 -6.23 -32.40 -1.75
CA GLN A 317 -6.01 -32.61 -0.32
C GLN A 317 -5.40 -31.38 0.34
N ARG A 318 -5.39 -31.40 1.66
CA ARG A 318 -4.91 -30.32 2.55
C ARG A 318 -3.84 -30.86 3.49
N PHE A 319 -3.02 -29.98 4.06
CA PHE A 319 -1.97 -30.42 5.00
C PHE A 319 -2.52 -31.12 6.25
N LEU A 320 -3.71 -30.72 6.74
CA LEU A 320 -4.32 -31.31 7.92
C LEU A 320 -4.59 -32.83 7.80
N THR A 321 -5.02 -33.29 6.62
CA THR A 321 -5.38 -34.70 6.38
C THR A 321 -4.29 -35.48 5.64
N GLY A 322 -3.20 -34.80 5.24
CA GLY A 322 -2.13 -35.38 4.44
C GLY A 322 -2.41 -35.41 2.94
N LEU A 323 -1.33 -35.51 2.16
CA LEU A 323 -1.37 -35.53 0.69
C LEU A 323 -1.30 -36.98 0.16
N ARG A 324 -1.96 -37.23 -0.97
CA ARG A 324 -1.82 -38.52 -1.67
C ARG A 324 -0.43 -38.61 -2.33
N PRO A 325 0.14 -39.81 -2.55
CA PRO A 325 1.49 -39.94 -3.12
C PRO A 325 1.71 -39.21 -4.45
N GLN A 326 0.71 -39.21 -5.35
CA GLN A 326 0.80 -38.49 -6.62
C GLN A 326 0.83 -36.97 -6.42
N GLU A 327 -0.03 -36.47 -5.53
CA GLU A 327 -0.13 -35.04 -5.21
C GLU A 327 1.10 -34.55 -4.45
N TYR A 328 1.66 -35.38 -3.56
CA TYR A 328 2.90 -35.11 -2.85
C TYR A 328 4.08 -34.90 -3.80
N TYR A 329 4.17 -35.72 -4.87
CA TYR A 329 5.22 -35.57 -5.86
C TYR A 329 5.11 -34.25 -6.62
N PHE A 330 3.91 -33.87 -7.08
CA PHE A 330 3.68 -32.59 -7.75
C PHE A 330 3.96 -31.39 -6.83
N HIS A 331 3.56 -31.48 -5.56
CA HIS A 331 3.85 -30.45 -4.58
C HIS A 331 5.37 -30.30 -4.33
N SER A 332 6.10 -31.43 -4.33
CA SER A 332 7.56 -31.43 -4.20
C SER A 332 8.26 -30.78 -5.40
N MET A 333 7.70 -30.95 -6.62
CA MET A 333 8.22 -30.25 -7.80
C MET A 333 8.11 -28.73 -7.64
N ALA A 334 6.92 -28.23 -7.29
CA ALA A 334 6.68 -26.81 -7.11
C ALA A 334 7.53 -26.21 -5.98
N GLY A 335 7.70 -26.96 -4.88
CA GLY A 335 8.61 -26.55 -3.80
C GLY A 335 10.08 -26.45 -4.25
N ARG A 336 10.54 -27.36 -5.12
CA ARG A 336 11.92 -27.36 -5.62
C ARG A 336 12.19 -26.20 -6.58
N GLU A 337 11.22 -25.81 -7.40
CA GLU A 337 11.34 -24.66 -8.29
C GLU A 337 11.65 -23.38 -7.50
N GLY A 338 10.89 -23.10 -6.44
CA GLY A 338 11.13 -21.93 -5.59
C GLY A 338 12.55 -21.91 -4.96
N LEU A 339 13.09 -23.08 -4.60
CA LEU A 339 14.45 -23.21 -4.07
C LEU A 339 15.51 -22.94 -5.16
N ILE A 340 15.32 -23.50 -6.37
CA ILE A 340 16.23 -23.29 -7.49
C ILE A 340 16.24 -21.82 -7.90
N ASP A 341 15.08 -21.19 -7.96
CA ASP A 341 14.94 -19.78 -8.30
C ASP A 341 15.66 -18.88 -7.31
N THR A 342 15.51 -19.17 -6.02
CA THR A 342 16.23 -18.43 -4.97
C THR A 342 17.74 -18.56 -5.15
N ALA A 343 18.25 -19.75 -5.47
CA ALA A 343 19.68 -19.98 -5.69
C ALA A 343 20.22 -19.25 -6.94
N CYS A 344 19.48 -19.27 -8.05
CA CYS A 344 19.96 -18.73 -9.32
C CYS A 344 19.76 -17.22 -9.48
N LYS A 345 18.69 -16.65 -8.90
CA LYS A 345 18.29 -15.25 -9.15
C LYS A 345 18.93 -14.25 -8.19
N THR A 346 19.34 -14.69 -6.99
CA THR A 346 20.01 -13.85 -5.97
C THR A 346 21.35 -13.27 -6.42
N SER A 347 22.13 -14.00 -7.22
CA SER A 347 23.40 -13.49 -7.76
C SER A 347 23.22 -12.32 -8.73
N ARG A 348 22.08 -12.27 -9.44
CA ARG A 348 21.83 -11.27 -10.49
C ARG A 348 21.45 -9.90 -9.93
N SER A 349 20.68 -9.85 -8.84
CA SER A 349 20.31 -8.59 -8.18
C SER A 349 21.52 -7.90 -7.55
N GLY A 350 22.41 -8.65 -6.89
CA GLY A 350 23.61 -8.08 -6.26
C GLY A 350 24.57 -7.42 -7.26
N TYR A 351 24.73 -8.02 -8.45
CA TYR A 351 25.56 -7.43 -9.50
C TYR A 351 24.98 -6.12 -10.03
N LEU A 352 23.66 -6.07 -10.26
CA LEU A 352 22.96 -4.86 -10.68
C LEU A 352 23.15 -3.73 -9.64
N GLN A 353 22.92 -4.03 -8.36
CA GLN A 353 23.08 -3.06 -7.27
C GLN A 353 24.51 -2.51 -7.20
N ARG A 354 25.53 -3.36 -7.32
CA ARG A 354 26.93 -2.92 -7.34
C ARG A 354 27.22 -1.95 -8.48
N CYS A 355 26.70 -2.23 -9.68
CA CYS A 355 26.91 -1.37 -10.84
C CYS A 355 26.25 0.00 -10.65
N LEU A 356 25.04 0.03 -10.07
CA LEU A 356 24.35 1.28 -9.75
C LEU A 356 25.09 2.09 -8.69
N ILE A 357 25.52 1.45 -7.59
CA ILE A 357 26.28 2.13 -6.54
C ILE A 357 27.56 2.72 -7.14
N LYS A 358 28.31 1.97 -7.93
CA LYS A 358 29.53 2.48 -8.56
C LYS A 358 29.31 3.58 -9.59
N GLY A 359 28.17 3.59 -10.28
CA GLY A 359 27.82 4.68 -11.19
C GLY A 359 27.35 5.95 -10.50
N LEU A 360 26.79 5.84 -9.29
CA LEU A 360 26.13 6.94 -8.59
C LEU A 360 26.82 7.35 -7.27
N GLU A 361 27.96 6.74 -6.90
CA GLU A 361 28.61 6.96 -5.60
C GLU A 361 29.09 8.39 -5.38
N THR A 362 29.26 9.17 -6.45
CA THR A 362 29.77 10.53 -6.41
C THR A 362 28.68 11.60 -6.37
N LEU A 363 27.41 11.23 -6.54
CA LEU A 363 26.31 12.19 -6.58
C LEU A 363 25.89 12.61 -5.18
N GLN A 364 26.00 13.90 -4.93
CA GLN A 364 25.62 14.54 -3.67
C GLN A 364 24.80 15.81 -3.91
N VAL A 365 23.99 16.19 -2.92
CA VAL A 365 23.28 17.47 -2.93
C VAL A 365 24.24 18.59 -2.50
N ALA A 366 24.41 19.61 -3.32
CA ALA A 366 25.19 20.81 -2.98
C ALA A 366 24.35 21.81 -2.15
N TYR A 367 25.01 22.82 -1.57
CA TYR A 367 24.35 23.86 -0.74
C TYR A 367 23.31 24.71 -1.48
N ASP A 368 23.37 24.73 -2.81
CA ASP A 368 22.36 25.37 -3.67
C ASP A 368 21.21 24.41 -4.04
N HIS A 369 21.13 23.24 -3.40
CA HIS A 369 20.19 22.15 -3.66
C HIS A 369 20.28 21.51 -5.05
N THR A 370 21.32 21.81 -5.82
CA THR A 370 21.64 21.09 -7.06
C THR A 370 22.28 19.75 -6.75
N VAL A 371 22.00 18.72 -7.56
CA VAL A 371 22.69 17.42 -7.45
C VAL A 371 23.92 17.45 -8.35
N ARG A 372 25.10 17.29 -7.76
CA ARG A 372 26.38 17.39 -8.45
C ARG A 372 27.21 16.12 -8.30
N ASP A 373 27.97 15.84 -9.34
CA ASP A 373 29.07 14.87 -9.32
C ASP A 373 30.29 15.46 -8.58
N CYS A 374 31.25 14.60 -8.23
CA CYS A 374 32.53 14.96 -7.60
C CYS A 374 33.33 16.01 -8.41
N ASN A 375 33.15 16.05 -9.74
CA ASN A 375 33.79 17.02 -10.62
C ASN A 375 33.07 18.38 -10.65
N GLY A 376 31.96 18.54 -9.93
CA GLY A 376 31.14 19.76 -9.94
C GLY A 376 30.14 19.85 -11.10
N ASN A 377 30.05 18.82 -11.94
CA ASN A 377 29.05 18.73 -13.00
C ASN A 377 27.65 18.59 -12.40
N ILE A 378 26.70 19.40 -12.87
CA ILE A 378 25.31 19.38 -12.41
C ILE A 378 24.56 18.27 -13.15
N VAL A 379 23.96 17.34 -12.40
CA VAL A 379 23.12 16.26 -12.94
C VAL A 379 21.64 16.61 -12.82
N GLN A 380 21.24 17.23 -11.69
CA GLN A 380 19.89 17.77 -11.49
C GLN A 380 19.99 19.17 -10.90
N PHE A 381 19.13 20.09 -11.35
CA PHE A 381 19.06 21.44 -10.78
C PHE A 381 18.42 21.46 -9.39
N LEU A 382 17.56 20.48 -9.12
CA LEU A 382 16.88 20.34 -7.85
C LEU A 382 16.68 18.85 -7.61
N TYR A 383 17.02 18.35 -6.42
CA TYR A 383 16.80 16.93 -6.10
C TYR A 383 15.31 16.60 -6.22
N GLY A 384 14.97 15.59 -7.03
CA GLY A 384 13.58 15.16 -7.21
C GLY A 384 12.63 16.21 -7.82
N GLU A 385 13.16 17.32 -8.37
CA GLU A 385 12.38 18.49 -8.82
C GLU A 385 11.58 19.22 -7.72
N ASP A 386 11.72 18.84 -6.45
CA ASP A 386 11.04 19.44 -5.30
C ASP A 386 11.91 19.67 -4.05
N SER A 387 13.15 19.15 -4.05
CA SER A 387 14.10 19.13 -2.92
C SER A 387 13.62 18.44 -1.66
N LEU A 388 12.64 17.54 -1.74
CA LEU A 388 12.15 16.84 -0.57
C LEU A 388 12.99 15.59 -0.25
N ASP A 389 13.25 15.39 1.03
CA ASP A 389 13.81 14.13 1.52
C ASP A 389 12.71 13.06 1.55
N THR A 390 12.95 11.95 0.86
CA THR A 390 12.05 10.79 0.80
C THR A 390 11.69 10.22 2.18
N ALA A 391 12.58 10.33 3.18
CA ALA A 391 12.31 9.86 4.53
C ALA A 391 11.31 10.75 5.28
N LYS A 392 11.31 12.06 4.99
CA LYS A 392 10.46 13.09 5.61
C LYS A 392 9.17 13.36 4.79
N ALA A 393 9.13 12.94 3.52
CA ALA A 393 8.02 13.23 2.60
C ALA A 393 6.75 12.37 2.79
N SER A 394 6.79 11.35 3.66
CA SER A 394 5.76 10.32 3.76
C SER A 394 4.33 10.87 3.97
N TYR A 395 4.17 11.86 4.85
CA TYR A 395 2.89 12.52 5.15
C TYR A 395 2.57 13.70 4.22
N LEU A 396 3.51 14.16 3.39
CA LEU A 396 3.35 15.30 2.48
C LEU A 396 2.66 14.94 1.17
N ASP A 397 2.81 13.69 0.72
CA ASP A 397 2.52 13.30 -0.67
C ASP A 397 1.13 12.71 -0.93
N GLY A 398 0.24 12.66 0.06
CA GLY A 398 -1.04 11.93 -0.07
C GLY A 398 -2.18 12.69 -0.72
N ASP A 399 -2.83 12.05 -1.68
CA ASP A 399 -4.14 12.43 -2.23
C ASP A 399 -5.31 12.13 -1.26
N ASP A 400 -5.03 11.43 -0.15
CA ASP A 400 -6.05 11.01 0.81
C ASP A 400 -6.39 12.10 1.82
N CYS A 401 -7.69 12.40 1.95
CA CYS A 401 -8.29 13.23 2.99
C CYS A 401 -7.83 12.89 4.43
N ASN A 402 -7.30 11.69 4.66
CA ASN A 402 -6.80 11.26 5.96
C ASN A 402 -5.42 11.83 6.33
N LYS A 403 -4.54 12.16 5.37
CA LYS A 403 -3.16 12.62 5.69
C LYS A 403 -3.11 14.10 6.05
N TYR A 404 -3.67 14.97 5.21
CA TYR A 404 -3.82 16.39 5.55
C TYR A 404 -4.76 16.57 6.76
N GLY A 405 -5.78 15.72 6.88
CA GLY A 405 -6.63 15.64 8.07
C GLY A 405 -5.87 15.27 9.34
N PHE A 406 -4.80 14.47 9.27
CA PHE A 406 -3.94 14.14 10.40
C PHE A 406 -3.17 15.36 10.91
N PHE A 407 -2.57 16.15 10.02
CA PHE A 407 -1.92 17.41 10.42
C PHE A 407 -2.92 18.41 10.98
N ALA A 408 -4.11 18.52 10.38
CA ALA A 408 -5.17 19.39 10.87
C ALA A 408 -5.65 18.99 12.29
N LYS A 409 -5.78 17.68 12.58
CA LYS A 409 -6.14 17.20 13.93
C LYS A 409 -5.04 17.45 14.97
N ASN A 410 -3.77 17.45 14.57
CA ASN A 410 -2.61 17.53 15.47
C ASN A 410 -1.88 18.89 15.48
N LYS A 411 -2.55 19.97 15.04
CA LYS A 411 -1.92 21.30 14.90
C LYS A 411 -1.16 21.81 16.12
N LYS A 412 -1.68 21.58 17.33
CA LYS A 412 -1.08 22.10 18.57
C LYS A 412 0.32 21.53 18.80
N ILE A 413 0.52 20.27 18.44
CA ILE A 413 1.83 19.61 18.53
C ILE A 413 2.80 20.23 17.52
N ILE A 414 2.32 20.41 16.29
CA ILE A 414 3.14 20.95 15.20
C ILE A 414 3.53 22.40 15.48
N GLU A 415 2.58 23.23 15.95
CA GLU A 415 2.84 24.62 16.38
C GLU A 415 3.91 24.67 17.48
N GLN A 416 3.82 23.79 18.50
CA GLN A 416 4.84 23.68 19.54
C GLN A 416 6.21 23.28 18.97
N ASN A 417 6.25 22.31 18.06
CA ASN A 417 7.49 21.85 17.43
C ASN A 417 8.08 22.86 16.44
N VAL A 418 7.29 23.81 15.93
CA VAL A 418 7.74 24.88 15.05
C VAL A 418 8.36 26.02 15.85
N LYS A 419 7.79 26.36 17.02
CA LYS A 419 8.31 27.39 17.93
C LYS A 419 9.72 27.11 18.46
N PHE A 420 10.17 25.85 18.46
CA PHE A 420 11.40 25.42 19.11
C PHE A 420 12.65 25.32 18.22
N GLY A 421 12.63 25.70 16.93
CA GLY A 421 13.85 25.46 16.12
C GLY A 421 14.03 26.08 14.74
N MET A 422 13.12 26.89 14.18
CA MET A 422 13.37 27.50 12.85
C MET A 422 13.02 28.97 12.72
N PHE A 423 12.11 29.48 13.55
CA PHE A 423 11.65 30.87 13.50
C PHE A 423 11.53 31.39 14.93
N ASP A 424 12.02 32.61 15.19
CA ASP A 424 11.79 33.27 16.47
C ASP A 424 10.29 33.52 16.68
N GLU A 425 9.83 33.58 17.93
CA GLU A 425 8.41 33.78 18.26
C GLU A 425 7.84 35.06 17.60
N GLN A 426 8.68 36.09 17.43
CA GLN A 426 8.39 37.32 16.70
C GLN A 426 8.28 37.15 15.18
N GLU A 427 9.01 36.22 14.56
CA GLU A 427 8.90 35.91 13.12
C GLU A 427 7.65 35.10 12.83
N LEU A 428 7.29 34.16 13.71
CA LEU A 428 6.03 33.42 13.64
C LEU A 428 4.83 34.35 13.80
N GLU A 429 4.85 35.27 14.77
CA GLU A 429 3.81 36.30 14.92
C GLU A 429 3.69 37.16 13.67
N ARG A 430 4.80 37.64 13.07
CA ARG A 430 4.76 38.37 11.78
C ARG A 430 4.17 37.55 10.63
N ILE A 431 4.46 36.25 10.54
CA ILE A 431 3.91 35.36 9.50
C ILE A 431 2.40 35.12 9.70
N PHE A 432 1.94 35.02 10.95
CA PHE A 432 0.52 34.76 11.27
C PHE A 432 -0.35 36.03 11.35
N GLU A 433 0.21 37.19 11.69
CA GLU A 433 -0.49 38.48 11.84
C GLU A 433 -0.59 39.34 10.57
N ASP A 434 -0.07 38.85 9.43
CA ASP A 434 0.13 39.57 8.16
C ASP A 434 -1.17 39.95 7.40
N ARG A 435 -2.21 40.43 8.11
CA ARG A 435 -3.46 40.98 7.55
C ARG A 435 -3.31 42.41 7.06
N GLU A 436 -2.51 43.25 7.72
CA GLU A 436 -2.34 44.68 7.38
C GLU A 436 -1.41 44.90 6.17
N MET A 437 -0.32 44.12 6.07
CA MET A 437 0.59 44.15 4.92
C MET A 437 -0.12 43.70 3.63
N GLU A 438 -0.97 42.67 3.68
CA GLU A 438 -1.74 42.22 2.51
C GLU A 438 -2.68 43.29 1.90
N GLU A 439 -3.26 44.17 2.72
CA GLU A 439 -4.14 45.24 2.24
C GLU A 439 -3.35 46.39 1.61
N GLN A 440 -2.23 46.77 2.23
CA GLN A 440 -1.29 47.73 1.67
C GLN A 440 -0.64 47.21 0.38
N ASP A 441 -0.38 45.91 0.30
CA ASP A 441 0.20 45.24 -0.87
C ASP A 441 -0.81 45.00 -1.99
N ARG A 442 -2.08 44.68 -1.67
CA ARG A 442 -3.18 44.70 -2.67
C ARG A 442 -3.36 46.10 -3.26
N ALA A 443 -3.20 47.15 -2.45
CA ALA A 443 -3.27 48.53 -2.89
C ALA A 443 -2.07 48.91 -3.79
N ARG A 444 -0.83 48.58 -3.38
CA ARG A 444 0.38 48.81 -4.17
C ARG A 444 0.41 48.01 -5.47
N MET A 445 -0.16 46.80 -5.49
CA MET A 445 -0.28 46.00 -6.72
C MET A 445 -1.31 46.56 -7.71
N LYS A 446 -2.35 47.29 -7.25
CA LYS A 446 -3.25 48.05 -8.13
C LYS A 446 -2.50 49.18 -8.83
N LEU A 447 -1.53 49.81 -8.17
CA LEU A 447 -0.68 50.86 -8.75
C LEU A 447 0.30 50.27 -9.79
N VAL A 448 0.91 49.11 -9.51
CA VAL A 448 1.73 48.38 -10.49
C VAL A 448 0.88 47.89 -11.68
N MET A 449 -0.37 47.48 -11.47
CA MET A 449 -1.30 47.12 -12.56
C MET A 449 -1.72 48.31 -13.42
N LYS A 450 -1.73 49.53 -12.85
CA LYS A 450 -1.98 50.78 -13.57
C LYS A 450 -0.74 51.33 -14.29
N GLY A 451 0.42 50.72 -14.08
CA GLY A 451 1.69 51.13 -14.71
C GLY A 451 2.35 52.33 -14.04
N GLU A 452 1.95 52.69 -12.82
CA GLU A 452 2.40 53.88 -12.10
C GLU A 452 3.74 53.67 -11.34
N ILE A 453 4.24 52.43 -11.25
CA ILE A 453 5.49 52.05 -10.55
C ILE A 453 6.26 51.00 -11.40
N THR A 454 7.59 51.09 -11.47
CA THR A 454 8.42 50.15 -12.24
C THR A 454 8.80 48.89 -11.44
N ARG A 455 9.10 47.79 -12.15
CA ARG A 455 9.45 46.49 -11.53
C ARG A 455 10.76 46.52 -10.72
N ALA A 456 11.68 47.43 -11.06
CA ALA A 456 12.97 47.54 -10.39
C ALA A 456 12.84 48.10 -8.97
N ASP A 457 11.87 48.99 -8.73
CA ASP A 457 11.62 49.62 -7.43
C ASP A 457 11.04 48.65 -6.38
N VAL A 458 10.61 47.45 -6.81
CA VAL A 458 9.98 46.41 -5.96
C VAL A 458 10.99 45.34 -5.51
N THR A 459 12.24 45.42 -5.97
CA THR A 459 13.28 44.39 -5.73
C THR A 459 13.81 44.33 -4.29
N ALA A 460 13.39 45.23 -3.40
CA ALA A 460 13.76 45.24 -1.99
C ALA A 460 12.77 44.50 -1.05
N MET A 461 11.93 43.59 -1.56
CA MET A 461 10.87 42.92 -0.78
C MET A 461 10.92 41.39 -0.88
N ASP A 462 11.51 40.75 0.13
CA ASP A 462 11.93 39.34 0.13
C ASP A 462 10.85 38.28 0.44
N PHE A 463 9.61 38.63 0.81
CA PHE A 463 8.57 37.64 1.18
C PHE A 463 7.30 37.68 0.31
N VAL A 464 6.98 38.85 -0.25
CA VAL A 464 5.66 39.16 -0.84
C VAL A 464 5.60 38.76 -2.33
N HIS A 465 6.74 38.78 -3.03
CA HIS A 465 6.80 38.53 -4.47
C HIS A 465 6.51 37.07 -4.84
N ALA A 466 7.02 36.10 -4.07
CA ALA A 466 6.85 34.66 -4.36
C ALA A 466 5.38 34.21 -4.23
N ARG A 467 4.68 34.64 -3.16
CA ARG A 467 3.26 34.30 -2.91
C ARG A 467 2.31 34.91 -3.95
N LEU A 468 2.53 36.17 -4.34
CA LEU A 468 1.72 36.85 -5.35
C LEU A 468 2.01 36.34 -6.77
N TYR A 469 3.26 36.01 -7.08
CA TYR A 469 3.65 35.34 -8.33
C TYR A 469 2.94 33.99 -8.44
N MET A 470 3.01 33.15 -7.40
CA MET A 470 2.29 31.87 -7.31
C MET A 470 0.78 32.04 -7.49
N LEU A 471 0.14 33.02 -6.82
CA LEU A 471 -1.30 33.26 -6.96
C LEU A 471 -1.72 33.75 -8.35
N LYS A 472 -0.93 34.62 -9.00
CA LYS A 472 -1.17 35.08 -10.38
C LYS A 472 -0.96 33.95 -11.38
N TRP A 473 0.16 33.24 -11.27
CA TRP A 473 0.49 32.08 -12.08
C TRP A 473 -0.62 31.02 -11.99
N TRP A 474 -0.99 30.63 -10.78
CA TRP A 474 -2.00 29.62 -10.51
C TRP A 474 -3.39 30.00 -11.04
N LYS A 475 -3.85 31.24 -10.84
CA LYS A 475 -5.14 31.72 -11.38
C LYS A 475 -5.16 31.72 -12.91
N MET A 476 -4.02 32.01 -13.56
CA MET A 476 -3.91 31.94 -15.01
C MET A 476 -3.86 30.49 -15.51
N HIS A 477 -3.07 29.62 -14.88
CA HIS A 477 -2.92 28.21 -15.28
C HIS A 477 -4.19 27.39 -15.01
N LYS A 478 -4.95 27.65 -13.94
CA LYS A 478 -6.23 26.96 -13.70
C LYS A 478 -7.26 27.24 -14.80
N LYS A 479 -7.47 28.52 -15.15
CA LYS A 479 -8.33 28.94 -16.27
C LYS A 479 -7.83 28.44 -17.62
N ARG A 480 -6.52 28.16 -17.76
CA ARG A 480 -5.91 27.63 -18.98
C ARG A 480 -6.07 26.10 -19.07
N ARG A 481 -5.80 25.34 -18.00
CA ARG A 481 -6.03 23.88 -17.90
C ARG A 481 -7.50 23.51 -18.14
N GLU A 482 -8.44 24.32 -17.62
CA GLU A 482 -9.88 24.17 -17.87
C GLU A 482 -10.26 24.45 -19.35
N LYS A 483 -9.52 25.33 -20.04
CA LYS A 483 -9.67 25.61 -21.48
C LYS A 483 -8.89 24.66 -22.41
N GLU A 484 -7.77 24.11 -21.94
CA GLU A 484 -6.89 23.18 -22.64
C GLU A 484 -7.43 21.74 -22.61
N LYS A 485 -8.08 21.33 -21.51
CA LYS A 485 -8.92 20.10 -21.48
C LYS A 485 -10.05 20.14 -22.53
N ALA A 486 -10.42 21.33 -23.00
CA ALA A 486 -11.46 21.52 -24.00
C ALA A 486 -10.92 21.75 -25.44
N LYS A 487 -9.60 21.92 -25.65
CA LYS A 487 -9.02 22.16 -26.99
C LYS A 487 -7.61 21.56 -27.13
N GLU A 488 -7.48 20.54 -27.96
CA GLU A 488 -6.23 19.97 -28.49
C GLU A 488 -5.45 21.02 -29.30
N THR A 489 -4.66 21.87 -28.64
CA THR A 489 -3.79 22.84 -29.33
C THR A 489 -2.37 22.82 -28.74
N PRO A 490 -1.33 23.06 -29.57
CA PRO A 490 0.06 22.93 -29.17
C PRO A 490 0.44 23.94 -28.07
N LYS A 491 1.21 23.47 -27.08
CA LYS A 491 1.65 24.25 -25.91
C LYS A 491 2.32 25.56 -26.34
N LYS A 492 1.67 26.71 -26.11
CA LYS A 492 2.35 28.02 -26.19
C LYS A 492 3.39 28.12 -25.06
N LYS A 493 4.59 28.65 -25.37
CA LYS A 493 5.67 28.93 -24.38
C LYS A 493 5.09 29.57 -23.13
N GLU A 494 5.34 28.95 -21.98
CA GLU A 494 4.90 29.43 -20.69
C GLU A 494 5.60 30.75 -20.37
N LYS A 495 4.83 31.74 -19.88
CA LYS A 495 5.33 33.10 -19.63
C LYS A 495 6.14 33.19 -18.32
N TYR A 496 6.04 32.16 -17.48
CA TYR A 496 6.48 32.18 -16.10
C TYR A 496 6.90 30.77 -15.69
N ASP A 497 8.08 30.66 -15.12
CA ASP A 497 8.62 29.42 -14.60
C ASP A 497 8.00 29.07 -13.23
N PRO A 498 8.06 27.80 -12.81
CA PRO A 498 7.65 27.39 -11.46
C PRO A 498 8.35 28.21 -10.37
N CYS A 499 7.66 28.46 -9.25
CA CYS A 499 8.20 29.27 -8.15
C CYS A 499 9.50 28.70 -7.58
N ILE A 500 9.60 27.37 -7.49
CA ILE A 500 10.78 26.68 -6.95
C ILE A 500 12.05 26.86 -7.81
N ASN A 501 11.89 27.18 -9.10
CA ASN A 501 13.00 27.47 -9.99
C ASN A 501 13.52 28.91 -9.81
N MET A 502 12.66 29.81 -9.33
CA MET A 502 13.00 31.22 -9.13
C MET A 502 13.49 31.49 -7.71
N TYR A 503 12.96 30.75 -6.74
CA TYR A 503 13.19 30.98 -5.32
C TYR A 503 13.56 29.66 -4.62
N ALA A 504 14.73 29.63 -3.99
CA ALA A 504 15.18 28.48 -3.23
C ALA A 504 14.20 28.18 -2.07
N PRO A 505 13.72 26.93 -1.92
CA PRO A 505 12.71 26.58 -0.92
C PRO A 505 13.20 26.69 0.52
N ALA A 506 14.51 26.58 0.76
CA ALA A 506 15.10 26.74 2.09
C ALA A 506 15.14 28.20 2.57
N LEU A 507 15.21 29.18 1.65
CA LEU A 507 15.34 30.60 1.98
C LEU A 507 14.01 31.34 1.91
N PHE A 508 13.19 31.02 0.91
CA PHE A 508 11.97 31.77 0.62
C PHE A 508 10.73 31.00 1.06
N PHE A 509 10.13 31.47 2.15
CA PHE A 509 8.91 30.87 2.68
C PHE A 509 7.77 30.92 1.65
N GLY A 510 7.18 29.76 1.39
CA GLY A 510 6.10 29.60 0.40
C GLY A 510 6.57 29.30 -1.02
N SER A 511 7.87 29.16 -1.26
CA SER A 511 8.40 28.44 -2.42
C SER A 511 8.20 26.95 -2.19
N VAL A 512 7.19 26.38 -2.87
CA VAL A 512 6.77 24.98 -2.75
C VAL A 512 6.47 24.41 -4.13
N SER A 513 6.55 23.09 -4.29
CA SER A 513 6.16 22.44 -5.53
C SER A 513 4.69 22.69 -5.87
N GLU A 514 4.40 22.83 -7.16
CA GLU A 514 3.03 23.12 -7.62
C GLU A 514 2.07 21.97 -7.35
N ALA A 515 2.55 20.73 -7.49
CA ALA A 515 1.79 19.54 -7.20
C ALA A 515 1.34 19.52 -5.73
N TYR A 516 2.25 19.81 -4.80
CA TYR A 516 1.96 19.88 -3.38
C TYR A 516 0.95 21.00 -3.05
N PHE A 517 1.14 22.18 -3.64
CA PHE A 517 0.22 23.30 -3.45
C PHE A 517 -1.18 23.04 -4.02
N ASP A 518 -1.27 22.38 -5.18
CA ASP A 518 -2.53 21.97 -5.79
C ASP A 518 -3.25 20.94 -4.89
N LYS A 519 -2.53 19.97 -4.32
CA LYS A 519 -3.08 18.97 -3.39
C LYS A 519 -3.66 19.62 -2.12
N ILE A 520 -2.94 20.53 -1.47
CA ILE A 520 -3.44 21.26 -0.28
C ILE A 520 -4.76 22.00 -0.60
N LYS A 521 -4.80 22.71 -1.73
CA LYS A 521 -5.98 23.46 -2.14
C LYS A 521 -7.14 22.56 -2.56
N GLN A 522 -6.86 21.41 -3.15
CA GLN A 522 -7.89 20.42 -3.46
C GLN A 522 -8.48 19.88 -2.17
N PHE A 523 -7.65 19.50 -1.21
CA PHE A 523 -8.09 19.05 0.11
C PHE A 523 -9.04 20.04 0.81
N ILE A 524 -8.64 21.31 0.92
CA ILE A 524 -9.48 22.37 1.54
C ILE A 524 -10.84 22.46 0.83
N LYS A 525 -10.86 22.44 -0.51
CA LYS A 525 -12.10 22.51 -1.30
C LYS A 525 -12.97 21.26 -1.17
N THR A 526 -12.36 20.09 -1.16
CA THR A 526 -13.06 18.80 -1.05
C THR A 526 -13.75 18.70 0.31
N PHE A 527 -13.10 19.11 1.40
CA PHE A 527 -13.73 19.16 2.72
C PHE A 527 -14.91 20.13 2.79
N ASP A 528 -14.81 21.28 2.14
CA ASP A 528 -15.93 22.22 2.04
C ASP A 528 -17.09 21.65 1.17
N ALA A 529 -16.83 20.68 0.28
CA ALA A 529 -17.81 20.11 -0.65
C ALA A 529 -18.45 18.77 -0.20
N GLU A 530 -17.71 17.84 0.40
CA GLU A 530 -18.11 16.42 0.65
C GLU A 530 -19.23 16.23 1.68
N ARG A 531 -19.59 17.25 2.48
CA ARG A 531 -20.72 17.20 3.44
C ARG A 531 -21.95 18.03 3.05
N MET A 532 -22.19 18.28 1.76
CA MET A 532 -23.48 18.81 1.28
C MET A 532 -24.58 17.73 1.21
N ILE A 533 -24.94 17.09 2.34
CA ILE A 533 -26.15 16.26 2.43
C ILE A 533 -27.04 16.77 3.57
N LYS A 534 -28.13 17.45 3.14
CA LYS A 534 -29.41 17.73 3.81
C LYS A 534 -29.38 18.30 5.25
N SER A 535 -29.28 19.62 5.33
CA SER A 535 -30.12 20.38 6.26
C SER A 535 -30.78 21.51 5.47
N GLU A 536 -32.07 21.39 5.22
CA GLU A 536 -32.86 22.47 4.62
C GLU A 536 -32.97 23.64 5.60
N SER A 537 -32.93 24.85 5.02
CA SER A 537 -33.21 26.15 5.65
C SER A 537 -32.17 26.71 6.64
N THR A 538 -31.21 27.50 6.13
CA THR A 538 -30.96 28.88 6.64
C THR A 538 -30.03 29.68 5.74
N THR A 539 -30.60 30.74 5.15
CA THR A 539 -30.06 32.09 4.90
C THR A 539 -28.57 32.26 4.51
N THR A 540 -28.33 32.27 3.20
CA THR A 540 -27.49 33.14 2.34
C THR A 540 -26.27 33.97 2.82
N ASN A 541 -25.73 33.88 4.04
CA ASN A 541 -24.50 34.63 4.42
C ASN A 541 -23.44 33.87 5.25
N GLN A 542 -23.56 32.56 5.43
CA GLN A 542 -22.54 31.73 6.11
C GLN A 542 -21.76 30.83 5.14
N LYS A 543 -21.07 31.42 4.16
CA LYS A 543 -20.36 30.65 3.11
C LYS A 543 -18.94 30.19 3.46
N HIS A 544 -18.45 30.45 4.66
CA HIS A 544 -17.13 29.97 5.11
C HIS A 544 -17.23 29.55 6.58
N LYS A 545 -16.39 28.57 7.00
CA LYS A 545 -16.16 28.05 8.38
C LYS A 545 -16.61 26.61 8.71
N ARG A 546 -16.70 25.69 7.73
CA ARG A 546 -16.89 24.24 8.05
C ARG A 546 -15.57 23.55 8.42
N PHE A 547 -14.51 23.80 7.67
CA PHE A 547 -13.15 23.37 8.01
C PHE A 547 -12.72 23.85 9.40
N GLU A 548 -13.03 25.11 9.73
CA GLU A 548 -12.81 25.70 11.06
C GLU A 548 -13.62 25.01 12.15
N ALA A 549 -14.86 24.60 11.87
CA ALA A 549 -15.71 23.91 12.86
C ALA A 549 -15.21 22.49 13.18
N GLU A 550 -14.63 21.78 12.21
CA GLU A 550 -14.17 20.40 12.39
C GLU A 550 -12.77 20.30 13.00
N PHE A 551 -11.84 21.17 12.57
CA PHE A 551 -10.43 21.12 13.02
C PHE A 551 -10.04 22.25 13.97
N GLY A 552 -10.87 23.30 14.11
CA GLY A 552 -10.54 24.46 14.92
C GLY A 552 -9.42 25.34 14.33
N ILE A 553 -9.20 25.30 13.01
CA ILE A 553 -8.13 26.03 12.31
C ILE A 553 -8.69 26.82 11.12
N GLU A 554 -8.29 28.08 10.97
CA GLU A 554 -8.54 28.84 9.75
C GLU A 554 -7.83 28.20 8.55
N SER A 555 -8.50 28.10 7.41
CA SER A 555 -7.93 27.52 6.18
C SER A 555 -6.57 28.12 5.80
N LYS A 556 -6.38 29.43 6.03
CA LYS A 556 -5.10 30.12 5.77
C LYS A 556 -3.98 29.70 6.72
N ALA A 557 -4.28 29.56 8.00
CA ALA A 557 -3.31 29.11 9.00
C ALA A 557 -2.88 27.66 8.71
N PHE A 558 -3.80 26.81 8.24
CA PHE A 558 -3.48 25.47 7.77
C PHE A 558 -2.56 25.49 6.53
N GLU A 559 -2.81 26.35 5.53
CA GLU A 559 -1.92 26.50 4.38
C GLU A 559 -0.50 26.94 4.79
N GLN A 560 -0.37 27.81 5.80
CA GLN A 560 0.92 28.23 6.34
C GLN A 560 1.64 27.08 7.05
N LEU A 561 0.92 26.34 7.91
CA LEU A 561 1.45 25.18 8.62
C LEU A 561 2.03 24.13 7.65
N MET A 562 1.30 23.84 6.57
CA MET A 562 1.75 22.86 5.56
C MET A 562 2.98 23.34 4.78
N LYS A 563 3.15 24.66 4.59
CA LYS A 563 4.38 25.21 4.00
C LYS A 563 5.57 25.10 4.95
N ILE A 564 5.36 25.30 6.24
CA ILE A 564 6.41 25.10 7.25
C ILE A 564 6.87 23.64 7.25
N ASN A 565 5.93 22.69 7.20
CA ASN A 565 6.25 21.27 7.11
C ASN A 565 7.01 20.92 5.82
N TYR A 566 6.71 21.58 4.70
CA TYR A 566 7.46 21.41 3.46
C TYR A 566 8.93 21.80 3.63
N VAL A 567 9.20 22.98 4.22
CA VAL A 567 10.58 23.45 4.48
C VAL A 567 11.33 22.52 5.42
N LYS A 568 10.67 22.00 6.47
CA LYS A 568 11.26 21.01 7.40
C LYS A 568 11.64 19.69 6.73
N SER A 569 10.99 19.38 5.61
CA SER A 569 11.15 18.11 4.89
C SER A 569 12.13 18.21 3.74
N LEU A 570 12.83 19.34 3.60
CA LEU A 570 13.86 19.52 2.58
C LEU A 570 15.05 18.59 2.85
N VAL A 571 15.67 18.14 1.76
CA VAL A 571 16.92 17.38 1.79
C VAL A 571 18.06 18.26 2.30
N GLU A 572 18.89 17.69 3.16
CA GLU A 572 20.04 18.38 3.73
C GLU A 572 21.19 18.44 2.70
N PRO A 573 21.88 19.58 2.55
CA PRO A 573 23.09 19.65 1.73
C PRO A 573 24.17 18.70 2.24
N GLY A 574 24.85 18.02 1.31
CA GLY A 574 25.82 16.97 1.59
C GLY A 574 25.25 15.55 1.57
N GLU A 575 23.94 15.39 1.43
CA GLU A 575 23.31 14.07 1.36
C GLU A 575 23.74 13.31 0.09
N MET A 576 24.18 12.06 0.27
CA MET A 576 24.67 11.18 -0.81
C MET A 576 23.52 10.50 -1.57
N VAL A 577 22.70 11.32 -2.24
CA VAL A 577 21.47 10.89 -2.93
C VAL A 577 21.70 9.83 -4.00
N GLY A 578 22.88 9.78 -4.62
CA GLY A 578 23.19 8.75 -5.62
C GLY A 578 23.26 7.34 -5.02
N ILE A 579 23.85 7.20 -3.83
CA ILE A 579 23.95 5.92 -3.13
C ILE A 579 22.56 5.49 -2.65
N LEU A 580 21.77 6.42 -2.09
CA LEU A 580 20.40 6.17 -1.67
C LEU A 580 19.52 5.71 -2.84
N ALA A 581 19.60 6.37 -3.98
CA ALA A 581 18.88 5.97 -5.19
C ALA A 581 19.30 4.58 -5.68
N ALA A 582 20.60 4.28 -5.71
CA ALA A 582 21.12 2.97 -6.11
C ALA A 582 20.64 1.84 -5.20
N GLN A 583 20.66 2.07 -3.88
CA GLN A 583 20.16 1.10 -2.88
C GLN A 583 18.65 0.91 -2.99
N SER A 584 17.90 2.00 -3.18
CA SER A 584 16.44 1.98 -3.29
C SER A 584 15.95 1.27 -4.56
N ILE A 585 16.79 1.17 -5.60
CA ILE A 585 16.51 0.35 -6.79
C ILE A 585 16.98 -1.10 -6.57
N GLY A 586 18.20 -1.27 -6.02
CA GLY A 586 18.86 -2.57 -5.88
C GLY A 586 18.20 -3.49 -4.86
N GLU A 587 17.85 -2.98 -3.67
CA GLU A 587 17.30 -3.78 -2.58
C GLU A 587 15.91 -4.35 -2.91
N PRO A 588 14.92 -3.55 -3.39
CA PRO A 588 13.64 -4.09 -3.84
C PRO A 588 13.75 -5.05 -5.03
N SER A 589 14.78 -4.91 -5.88
CA SER A 589 15.01 -5.85 -6.99
C SER A 589 15.23 -7.27 -6.49
N THR A 590 15.86 -7.45 -5.33
CA THR A 590 16.03 -8.78 -4.69
C THR A 590 14.68 -9.42 -4.34
N GLN A 591 13.67 -8.61 -4.01
CA GLN A 591 12.31 -9.07 -3.73
C GLN A 591 11.54 -9.37 -5.03
N MET A 592 11.75 -8.55 -6.08
CA MET A 592 11.12 -8.75 -7.39
C MET A 592 11.49 -10.08 -8.04
N THR A 593 12.69 -10.63 -7.77
CA THR A 593 13.10 -11.95 -8.28
C THR A 593 12.28 -13.11 -7.78
N LEU A 594 11.68 -12.98 -6.59
CA LEU A 594 10.90 -14.03 -5.94
C LEU A 594 9.38 -13.83 -6.16
N ASN A 595 8.92 -12.57 -6.18
CA ASN A 595 7.49 -12.25 -6.25
C ASN A 595 6.83 -12.41 -7.64
N THR A 596 7.61 -12.54 -8.72
CA THR A 596 7.05 -12.66 -10.08
C THR A 596 6.20 -13.93 -10.25
N PHE A 597 6.39 -14.95 -9.41
CA PHE A 597 5.72 -16.25 -9.53
C PHE A 597 4.61 -16.49 -8.48
N HIS A 598 4.63 -15.81 -7.33
CA HIS A 598 3.56 -15.96 -6.33
C HIS A 598 2.22 -15.30 -6.75
N LEU A 599 2.26 -14.42 -7.76
CA LEU A 599 1.11 -13.78 -8.40
C LEU A 599 0.88 -14.29 -9.84
N ALA A 600 1.48 -15.42 -10.23
CA ALA A 600 1.46 -16.00 -11.58
C ALA A 600 0.06 -16.37 -12.13
N GLY A 601 -1.03 -16.04 -11.43
CA GLY A 601 -2.41 -16.20 -11.89
C GLY A 601 -2.91 -15.10 -12.84
N PHE A 602 -2.12 -14.07 -13.13
CA PHE A 602 -2.43 -13.02 -14.12
C PHE A 602 -1.34 -12.96 -15.20
N GLY A 603 -1.20 -14.05 -15.97
CA GLY A 603 -0.14 -14.26 -16.96
C GLY A 603 -0.51 -13.90 -18.41
N ASP A 604 -1.46 -12.99 -18.65
CA ASP A 604 -1.94 -12.74 -20.03
C ASP A 604 -1.00 -11.88 -20.90
N ARG A 605 0.20 -11.50 -20.42
CA ARG A 605 1.16 -10.73 -21.23
C ARG A 605 2.59 -11.20 -21.01
N ASN A 606 3.15 -11.85 -22.03
CA ASN A 606 4.56 -12.23 -22.20
C ASN A 606 5.49 -11.01 -22.31
N VAL A 607 5.52 -10.15 -21.30
CA VAL A 607 6.50 -9.06 -21.19
C VAL A 607 7.68 -9.60 -20.37
N THR A 608 8.91 -9.25 -20.73
CA THR A 608 10.05 -9.48 -19.83
C THR A 608 9.79 -8.75 -18.50
N LEU A 609 9.53 -9.49 -17.43
CA LEU A 609 9.18 -8.92 -16.11
C LEU A 609 10.39 -8.96 -15.16
N GLY A 610 10.45 -7.95 -14.27
CA GLY A 610 11.40 -7.92 -13.16
C GLY A 610 12.85 -7.61 -13.54
N ILE A 611 13.80 -8.34 -12.93
CA ILE A 611 15.24 -8.08 -13.08
C ILE A 611 15.76 -8.19 -14.53
N PRO A 612 15.36 -9.19 -15.35
CA PRO A 612 15.79 -9.27 -16.73
C PRO A 612 15.54 -7.96 -17.49
N ARG A 613 14.37 -7.34 -17.30
CA ARG A 613 14.03 -6.07 -17.92
C ARG A 613 14.83 -4.90 -17.37
N MET A 614 15.02 -4.85 -16.05
CA MET A 614 15.86 -3.83 -15.41
C MET A 614 17.31 -3.88 -15.94
N ARG A 615 17.85 -5.06 -16.19
CA ARG A 615 19.19 -5.24 -16.77
C ARG A 615 19.26 -4.76 -18.22
N GLU A 616 18.22 -5.04 -19.02
CA GLU A 616 18.13 -4.52 -20.39
C GLU A 616 18.18 -2.99 -20.41
N ILE A 617 17.41 -2.35 -19.52
CA ILE A 617 17.30 -0.88 -19.43
C ILE A 617 18.58 -0.25 -18.89
N LEU A 618 19.07 -0.71 -17.73
CA LEU A 618 20.09 0.00 -16.95
C LEU A 618 21.52 -0.42 -17.27
N MET A 619 21.75 -1.70 -17.63
CA MET A 619 23.11 -2.23 -17.77
C MET A 619 23.54 -2.39 -19.22
N THR A 620 22.67 -3.00 -20.01
CA THR A 620 23.03 -3.47 -21.35
C THR A 620 22.76 -2.40 -22.40
N ARG A 621 21.79 -1.50 -22.15
CA ARG A 621 21.28 -0.51 -23.11
C ARG A 621 21.11 -1.15 -24.49
N GLY A 622 20.42 -2.28 -24.52
CA GLY A 622 20.37 -3.11 -25.73
C GLY A 622 19.47 -2.50 -26.79
N ASP A 623 20.01 -2.31 -28.00
CA ASP A 623 19.22 -1.92 -29.17
C ASP A 623 18.19 -3.01 -29.54
N ASN A 624 18.51 -4.28 -29.22
CA ASN A 624 17.64 -5.44 -29.43
C ASN A 624 17.01 -5.91 -28.11
N ILE A 625 15.88 -5.29 -27.73
CA ILE A 625 15.08 -5.73 -26.58
C ILE A 625 14.28 -7.00 -26.93
N LYS A 626 14.15 -7.94 -25.98
CA LYS A 626 13.49 -9.24 -26.23
C LYS A 626 12.00 -9.13 -26.55
N THR A 627 11.31 -8.21 -25.88
CA THR A 627 9.87 -8.00 -26.01
C THR A 627 9.60 -6.51 -26.23
N PRO A 628 9.85 -5.97 -27.44
CA PRO A 628 9.46 -4.60 -27.77
C PRO A 628 7.95 -4.49 -27.79
N ASP A 629 7.40 -3.49 -27.11
CA ASP A 629 5.97 -3.21 -27.12
C ASP A 629 5.73 -1.73 -27.46
N MET A 630 4.65 -1.46 -28.20
CA MET A 630 4.23 -0.11 -28.58
C MET A 630 2.73 0.02 -28.34
N SER A 631 2.36 0.95 -27.46
CA SER A 631 0.96 1.24 -27.15
C SER A 631 0.43 2.36 -28.04
N PHE A 632 -0.64 2.07 -28.80
CA PHE A 632 -1.34 3.03 -29.63
C PHE A 632 -2.59 3.55 -28.91
N TRP A 633 -2.74 4.87 -28.85
CA TRP A 633 -3.92 5.53 -28.29
C TRP A 633 -4.90 5.88 -29.41
N ILE A 634 -6.14 5.44 -29.27
CA ILE A 634 -7.20 5.75 -30.24
C ILE A 634 -7.71 7.16 -29.96
N ALA A 635 -7.79 7.98 -31.00
CA ALA A 635 -8.21 9.37 -30.87
C ALA A 635 -9.68 9.48 -30.40
N PRO A 636 -9.99 10.45 -29.52
CA PRO A 636 -11.29 10.54 -28.85
C PRO A 636 -12.46 10.87 -29.77
N HIS A 637 -12.21 11.33 -31.01
CA HIS A 637 -13.23 11.65 -32.00
C HIS A 637 -13.79 10.43 -32.75
N ILE A 638 -13.22 9.23 -32.53
CA ILE A 638 -13.66 7.99 -33.17
C ILE A 638 -14.91 7.47 -32.44
N VAL A 639 -16.05 7.46 -33.13
CA VAL A 639 -17.37 7.11 -32.58
C VAL A 639 -17.46 5.64 -32.13
N GLN A 640 -16.70 4.74 -32.78
CA GLN A 640 -16.62 3.32 -32.45
C GLN A 640 -15.17 2.89 -32.22
N PRO A 641 -14.61 3.17 -31.02
CA PRO A 641 -13.19 2.93 -30.74
C PRO A 641 -12.83 1.44 -30.77
N MET A 642 -13.74 0.55 -30.37
CA MET A 642 -13.47 -0.90 -30.32
C MET A 642 -13.39 -1.52 -31.72
N GLU A 643 -14.29 -1.15 -32.63
CA GLU A 643 -14.23 -1.63 -34.02
C GLU A 643 -13.01 -1.08 -34.76
N ALA A 644 -12.69 0.21 -34.55
CA ALA A 644 -11.49 0.81 -35.09
C ALA A 644 -10.21 0.14 -34.57
N ALA A 645 -10.18 -0.22 -33.27
CA ALA A 645 -9.09 -0.98 -32.66
C ALA A 645 -8.90 -2.34 -33.34
N ILE A 646 -9.99 -3.08 -33.56
CA ILE A 646 -9.95 -4.41 -34.18
C ILE A 646 -9.48 -4.30 -35.64
N LYS A 647 -9.99 -3.32 -36.39
CA LYS A 647 -9.53 -3.07 -37.78
C LYS A 647 -8.05 -2.70 -37.82
N LEU A 648 -7.59 -1.84 -36.91
CA LEU A 648 -6.18 -1.46 -36.82
C LEU A 648 -5.29 -2.63 -36.41
N LYS A 649 -5.75 -3.45 -35.46
CA LYS A 649 -5.09 -4.71 -35.09
C LYS A 649 -4.92 -5.61 -36.31
N ASN A 650 -6.01 -5.89 -37.02
CA ASN A 650 -5.98 -6.75 -38.21
C ASN A 650 -5.13 -6.18 -39.36
N ALA A 651 -5.01 -4.85 -39.46
CA ALA A 651 -4.19 -4.20 -40.47
C ALA A 651 -2.69 -4.17 -40.14
N LEU A 652 -2.34 -4.20 -38.84
CA LEU A 652 -0.96 -4.19 -38.35
C LEU A 652 -0.40 -5.59 -38.12
N GLU A 653 -1.26 -6.60 -37.92
CA GLU A 653 -0.82 -7.98 -37.84
C GLU A 653 -0.18 -8.40 -39.16
N PRO A 654 1.06 -8.91 -39.14
CA PRO A 654 1.67 -9.43 -40.36
C PRO A 654 0.81 -10.58 -40.87
N LEU A 655 0.40 -10.50 -42.15
CA LEU A 655 -0.24 -11.62 -42.83
C LEU A 655 0.80 -12.74 -42.95
N SER A 656 0.78 -13.66 -41.99
CA SER A 656 1.57 -14.91 -41.98
C SER A 656 0.93 -15.97 -42.85
#